data_AF-A0AAD8XTX3-F1
#
_entry.id   AF-A0AAD8XTX3-F1
#
_cell.length_a   1.000
_cell.length_b   1.000
_cell.length_c   1.000
_cell.angle_alpha   90.00
_cell.angle_beta   90.00
_cell.angle_gamma   90.00
#
_symmetry.space_group_name_H-M   'P 1'
#
loop_
_entity.id
_entity.type
_entity.pdbx_description
1 polymer ?
#
loop_
_entity_poly.entity_id
_entity_poly.type
_entity_poly.pdbx_seq_one_letter_code
_entity_poly.pdbx_strand_id
1 'polypeptide(L)'
;MAPLTFDDTDDSDDEEWWNKDKKKDASFESPSLFSGVSWAASVKSQILQTISMLLLNTASPLSLAYLLSNNYMNELIMGMLPLSQWREEALDEMLPPFVTLLRGLVMKLRGEEGRGLVPLLMCQRAKMGGNVDGGEEEEESETYLPLLYAAVQVFCYSPGSSLRDADGCMVRTTAMNAILNLCRITSLDVRAVFVGEGLTDESLPCTTKSAPPPNDLSSMLPSSSSSPSPSSLSVSSFPNATIEQQILFPYICSNLKTCYHRSVRLMMTSIHLDKASKHNEEAKAEATQRHVDLASSQFSELQYWLGFLDDLLSCEIRVWNVRLVEWIMREVVVGTILLHWNRALRIVGMMTAADGSSDTSNATKKNSLEHCKAKAEIRVSIVFLTQLFAMVSYRPLIRLVGAAVLHPKYPIAWCGDDNNLFGSSGSKDFFQVTPIINAIVSNKERDSEGGDNAAASGGGEEADAGAGVKDDAFVPSLHRASLLEMLSGDETIIASMLLGTILENDALDDNALEKLGVLPSPNDDEQVSPFEDALAKFLTTNTEEDPEAEPRQLTTSPRNYKRSTSGAEAEGKRKTNETLSVAVEFVSSLGVMLMERIIFHTWTEGGECLEVVPFDHYYKSSKFVQALTSSLAYFASFAKRLAEDDSLEEYFQAEFNLRYVSTEANNDIIQSGGNRPYHENNIKLACCIQNYHPSNFIDDANVLLQSSRPPSTETAEDKAAKCAVRLTLHLVSQPKIASYLTVLPSFQVRLIFISLLLFTQRSLVGCIEEFYSRFTSPTGHRPITNKRWYGEAEVLSFCTIEEADELLLSIGGAQTSRVPDVGTDIDFRGRKSFPCSLQTNHKRRRADKGIILVVDPSEIFIARCKKDVNRCTILAVVPLSTIIASAAAGEILHVVCPMAEVSTATGAEDGILKDGRLSLCFSSVTMSISVKEHLDKYCAALENRAAMDIDELLEKCLEVGNKILNAKSQSSSRRRIVREEETWADFQQA
;
A
#
# COMPACT_ATOMS: atom_id res chain seq x y z
N MET A 1 -15.83 -23.85 -35.92
CA MET A 1 -16.02 -23.87 -34.46
C MET A 1 -17.04 -22.80 -34.14
N ALA A 2 -18.23 -23.18 -33.65
CA ALA A 2 -19.25 -22.23 -33.22
C ALA A 2 -18.77 -21.58 -31.89
N PRO A 3 -19.06 -20.29 -31.66
CA PRO A 3 -18.76 -19.68 -30.37
C PRO A 3 -19.65 -20.34 -29.33
N LEU A 4 -19.05 -20.87 -28.26
CA LEU A 4 -19.77 -21.27 -27.06
C LEU A 4 -20.38 -19.99 -26.46
N THR A 5 -21.64 -19.74 -26.77
CA THR A 5 -22.49 -18.83 -26.00
C THR A 5 -22.65 -19.47 -24.63
N PHE A 6 -21.97 -18.91 -23.62
CA PHE A 6 -22.34 -19.15 -22.24
C PHE A 6 -23.77 -18.62 -22.08
N ASP A 7 -24.70 -19.51 -21.74
CA ASP A 7 -26.05 -19.16 -21.35
C ASP A 7 -25.94 -18.55 -19.94
N ASP A 8 -25.80 -17.22 -19.87
CA ASP A 8 -25.71 -16.41 -18.64
C ASP A 8 -27.08 -16.30 -17.92
N THR A 9 -27.85 -17.39 -17.83
CA THR A 9 -29.26 -17.33 -17.38
C THR A 9 -29.52 -17.72 -15.93
N ASP A 10 -28.51 -18.06 -15.11
CA ASP A 10 -28.77 -18.58 -13.74
C ASP A 10 -28.03 -17.87 -12.58
N ASP A 11 -27.31 -16.77 -12.80
CA ASP A 11 -26.66 -15.98 -11.71
C ASP A 11 -27.13 -14.50 -11.68
N SER A 12 -28.31 -14.18 -12.24
CA SER A 12 -28.86 -12.81 -12.23
C SER A 12 -29.45 -12.35 -10.89
N ASP A 13 -29.47 -13.21 -9.88
CA ASP A 13 -30.14 -12.91 -8.60
C ASP A 13 -29.31 -11.99 -7.68
N ASP A 14 -28.00 -11.87 -7.91
CA ASP A 14 -27.13 -10.99 -7.09
C ASP A 14 -27.19 -9.50 -7.50
N GLU A 15 -27.57 -9.17 -8.74
CA GLU A 15 -27.79 -7.79 -9.17
C GLU A 15 -29.21 -7.26 -8.87
N GLU A 16 -30.17 -8.14 -8.57
CA GLU A 16 -31.56 -7.73 -8.29
C GLU A 16 -31.75 -7.17 -6.85
N TRP A 17 -30.81 -7.43 -5.94
CA TRP A 17 -30.97 -7.09 -4.52
C TRP A 17 -31.00 -5.56 -4.27
N TRP A 18 -30.26 -4.76 -5.05
CA TRP A 18 -30.23 -3.30 -4.89
C TRP A 18 -31.43 -2.55 -5.48
N ASN A 19 -32.18 -3.16 -6.41
CA ASN A 19 -33.26 -2.46 -7.11
C ASN A 19 -34.65 -2.67 -6.49
N LYS A 20 -34.84 -3.69 -5.64
CA LYS A 20 -36.15 -3.98 -5.03
C LYS A 20 -36.57 -3.00 -3.93
N ASP A 21 -35.63 -2.37 -3.24
CA ASP A 21 -35.95 -1.43 -2.15
C ASP A 21 -36.31 0.00 -2.61
N LYS A 22 -36.11 0.35 -3.90
CA LYS A 22 -36.39 1.70 -4.41
C LYS A 22 -37.86 2.00 -4.72
N LYS A 23 -38.77 1.02 -4.62
CA LYS A 23 -40.12 1.16 -5.19
C LYS A 23 -41.23 1.55 -4.21
N LYS A 24 -40.92 1.86 -2.93
CA LYS A 24 -41.95 2.09 -1.91
C LYS A 24 -41.97 3.46 -1.20
N ASP A 25 -41.02 4.34 -1.46
CA ASP A 25 -41.00 5.66 -0.81
C ASP A 25 -41.51 6.74 -1.76
N ALA A 26 -42.82 6.98 -1.73
CA ALA A 26 -43.45 8.11 -2.41
C ALA A 26 -43.98 9.13 -1.40
N SER A 27 -43.57 10.39 -1.60
CA SER A 27 -44.21 11.65 -1.20
C SER A 27 -44.01 12.18 0.24
N PHE A 28 -42.82 12.73 0.50
CA PHE A 28 -42.68 13.96 1.29
C PHE A 28 -41.77 14.92 0.49
N GLU A 29 -42.26 15.44 -0.64
CA GLU A 29 -41.57 16.49 -1.38
C GLU A 29 -41.98 17.85 -0.83
N SER A 30 -41.11 18.47 -0.04
CA SER A 30 -41.14 19.93 0.12
C SER A 30 -40.89 20.57 -1.24
N PRO A 31 -41.75 21.49 -1.73
CA PRO A 31 -41.59 22.07 -3.06
C PRO A 31 -40.30 22.91 -3.09
N SER A 32 -39.26 22.41 -3.75
CA SER A 32 -38.07 23.21 -4.03
C SER A 32 -38.44 24.30 -5.05
N LEU A 33 -37.83 25.49 -4.95
CA LEU A 33 -38.04 26.57 -5.94
C LEU A 33 -37.68 26.14 -7.38
N PHE A 34 -36.95 25.02 -7.54
CA PHE A 34 -36.61 24.41 -8.83
C PHE A 34 -37.63 23.40 -9.34
N SER A 35 -38.58 22.92 -8.53
CA SER A 35 -39.56 21.90 -8.94
C SER A 35 -40.74 22.45 -9.74
N GLY A 36 -40.90 23.77 -9.83
CA GLY A 36 -42.06 24.42 -10.46
C GLY A 36 -41.88 24.97 -11.88
N VAL A 37 -40.65 25.10 -12.38
CA VAL A 37 -40.40 25.67 -13.73
C VAL A 37 -39.60 24.67 -14.56
N SER A 38 -40.17 24.22 -15.69
CA SER A 38 -39.51 23.29 -16.61
C SER A 38 -38.49 24.03 -17.49
N TRP A 39 -37.38 24.48 -16.91
CA TRP A 39 -36.26 24.99 -17.71
C TRP A 39 -35.62 23.84 -18.49
N ALA A 40 -35.25 24.07 -19.75
CA ALA A 40 -34.46 23.12 -20.53
C ALA A 40 -33.09 22.89 -19.86
N ALA A 41 -32.55 21.67 -19.99
CA ALA A 41 -31.26 21.28 -19.40
C ALA A 41 -30.13 22.24 -19.80
N SER A 42 -30.12 22.67 -21.07
CA SER A 42 -29.20 23.67 -21.60
C SER A 42 -29.19 25.00 -20.86
N VAL A 43 -30.37 25.50 -20.48
CA VAL A 43 -30.47 26.75 -19.73
C VAL A 43 -29.95 26.56 -18.31
N LYS A 44 -30.26 25.43 -17.67
CA LYS A 44 -29.72 25.08 -16.34
C LYS A 44 -28.20 24.95 -16.38
N SER A 45 -27.66 24.28 -17.39
CA SER A 45 -26.22 24.12 -17.65
C SER A 45 -25.52 25.47 -17.81
N GLN A 46 -26.08 26.38 -18.63
CA GLN A 46 -25.54 27.72 -18.83
C GLN A 46 -25.56 28.57 -17.55
N ILE A 47 -26.61 28.45 -16.73
CA ILE A 47 -26.69 29.12 -15.43
C ILE A 47 -25.61 28.60 -14.49
N LEU A 48 -25.45 27.28 -14.36
CA LEU A 48 -24.41 26.67 -13.54
C LEU A 48 -23.02 27.11 -13.96
N GLN A 49 -22.75 27.14 -15.27
CA GLN A 49 -21.48 27.60 -15.82
C GLN A 49 -21.23 29.08 -15.50
N THR A 50 -22.26 29.93 -15.66
CA THR A 50 -22.17 31.37 -15.37
C THR A 50 -21.87 31.61 -13.89
N ILE A 51 -22.56 30.90 -12.99
CA ILE A 51 -22.35 31.00 -11.55
C ILE A 51 -20.94 30.51 -11.18
N SER A 52 -20.50 29.40 -11.76
CA SER A 52 -19.14 28.87 -11.57
C SER A 52 -18.09 29.91 -11.96
N MET A 53 -18.25 30.54 -13.12
CA MET A 53 -17.34 31.58 -13.61
C MET A 53 -17.33 32.81 -12.70
N LEU A 54 -18.47 33.24 -12.18
CA LEU A 54 -18.54 34.37 -11.25
C LEU A 54 -17.81 34.05 -9.94
N LEU A 55 -18.03 32.86 -9.36
CA LEU A 55 -17.38 32.44 -8.13
C LEU A 55 -15.86 32.29 -8.29
N LEU A 56 -15.41 31.67 -9.38
CA LEU A 56 -13.99 31.47 -9.67
C LEU A 56 -13.25 32.80 -9.85
N ASN A 57 -13.86 33.75 -10.57
CA ASN A 57 -13.26 35.06 -10.85
C ASN A 57 -13.39 36.07 -9.69
N THR A 58 -14.17 35.77 -8.66
CA THR A 58 -14.29 36.64 -7.49
C THR A 58 -13.04 36.50 -6.62
N ALA A 59 -12.17 37.50 -6.66
CA ALA A 59 -10.94 37.55 -5.85
C ALA A 59 -11.16 38.10 -4.44
N SER A 60 -12.14 38.98 -4.24
CA SER A 60 -12.40 39.60 -2.93
C SER A 60 -13.19 38.64 -2.01
N PRO A 61 -12.69 38.31 -0.81
CA PRO A 61 -13.41 37.50 0.17
C PRO A 61 -14.74 38.10 0.59
N LEU A 62 -14.82 39.44 0.66
CA LEU A 62 -16.06 40.14 1.00
C LEU A 62 -17.12 39.99 -0.08
N SER A 63 -16.72 40.11 -1.35
CA SER A 63 -17.64 39.89 -2.48
C SER A 63 -18.11 38.45 -2.51
N LEU A 64 -17.21 37.51 -2.22
CA LEU A 64 -17.55 36.09 -2.15
C LEU A 64 -18.49 35.80 -0.98
N ALA A 65 -18.23 36.33 0.21
CA ALA A 65 -19.12 36.24 1.36
C ALA A 65 -20.50 36.84 1.04
N TYR A 66 -20.55 37.99 0.35
CA TYR A 66 -21.81 38.60 -0.07
C TYR A 66 -22.60 37.68 -1.02
N LEU A 67 -21.94 37.10 -2.02
CA LEU A 67 -22.55 36.14 -2.94
C LEU A 67 -23.08 34.89 -2.22
N LEU A 68 -22.42 34.44 -1.16
CA LEU A 68 -22.80 33.23 -0.40
C LEU A 68 -23.79 33.51 0.75
N SER A 69 -23.90 34.75 1.22
CA SER A 69 -24.60 35.12 2.48
C SER A 69 -26.11 34.83 2.53
N ASN A 70 -26.76 34.69 1.38
CA ASN A 70 -28.22 34.51 1.31
C ASN A 70 -28.65 33.05 1.15
N ASN A 71 -27.77 32.07 1.38
CA ASN A 71 -28.04 30.64 1.25
C ASN A 71 -28.45 30.16 -0.16
N TYR A 72 -28.60 31.05 -1.15
CA TYR A 72 -29.00 30.70 -2.52
C TYR A 72 -28.09 29.66 -3.19
N MET A 73 -26.81 29.64 -2.83
CA MET A 73 -25.90 28.61 -3.35
C MET A 73 -26.23 27.22 -2.82
N ASN A 74 -26.59 27.11 -1.55
CA ASN A 74 -27.00 25.84 -0.97
C ASN A 74 -28.35 25.41 -1.55
N GLU A 75 -29.29 26.34 -1.73
CA GLU A 75 -30.57 26.07 -2.41
C GLU A 75 -30.38 25.63 -3.86
N LEU A 76 -29.45 26.25 -4.59
CA LEU A 76 -29.09 25.85 -5.95
C LEU A 76 -28.53 24.43 -5.99
N ILE A 77 -27.57 24.13 -5.10
CA ILE A 77 -26.96 22.80 -5.01
C ILE A 77 -28.03 21.76 -4.65
N MET A 78 -28.85 22.03 -3.64
CA MET A 78 -29.92 21.11 -3.21
C MET A 78 -31.01 20.97 -4.27
N GLY A 79 -31.31 22.03 -5.04
CA GLY A 79 -32.24 21.99 -6.16
C GLY A 79 -31.78 21.11 -7.32
N MET A 80 -30.48 20.82 -7.41
CA MET A 80 -29.92 19.85 -8.37
C MET A 80 -30.00 18.41 -7.87
N LEU A 81 -30.28 18.16 -6.60
CA LEU A 81 -30.22 16.84 -5.98
C LEU A 81 -31.62 16.29 -5.63
N PRO A 82 -31.81 14.96 -5.57
CA PRO A 82 -30.82 13.92 -5.92
C PRO A 82 -30.63 13.82 -7.45
N LEU A 83 -29.44 13.40 -7.91
CA LEU A 83 -29.16 13.32 -9.35
C LEU A 83 -30.06 12.30 -10.07
N SER A 84 -30.57 11.30 -9.36
CA SER A 84 -31.48 10.28 -9.89
C SER A 84 -32.82 10.81 -10.39
N GLN A 85 -33.20 12.04 -10.04
CA GLN A 85 -34.46 12.64 -10.51
C GLN A 85 -34.38 13.19 -11.94
N TRP A 86 -33.17 13.27 -12.51
CA TRP A 86 -32.93 13.82 -13.84
C TRP A 86 -32.78 12.72 -14.87
N ARG A 87 -33.17 13.01 -16.12
CA ARG A 87 -32.93 12.11 -17.26
C ARG A 87 -31.44 12.13 -17.63
N GLU A 88 -30.97 11.02 -18.19
CA GLU A 88 -29.58 10.83 -18.60
C GLU A 88 -29.12 11.94 -19.56
N GLU A 89 -29.94 12.28 -20.57
CA GLU A 89 -29.57 13.32 -21.54
C GLU A 89 -29.46 14.72 -20.90
N ALA A 90 -30.25 14.99 -19.85
CA ALA A 90 -30.17 16.25 -19.12
C ALA A 90 -28.93 16.30 -18.22
N LEU A 91 -28.52 15.15 -17.67
CA LEU A 91 -27.33 15.06 -16.82
C LEU A 91 -26.05 15.16 -17.63
N ASP A 92 -25.99 14.57 -18.83
CA ASP A 92 -24.83 14.73 -19.73
C ASP A 92 -24.52 16.20 -20.00
N GLU A 93 -25.55 17.05 -20.09
CA GLU A 93 -25.40 18.49 -20.32
C GLU A 93 -25.11 19.31 -19.04
N MET A 94 -25.68 18.91 -17.90
CA MET A 94 -25.60 19.69 -16.64
C MET A 94 -24.47 19.24 -15.70
N LEU A 95 -24.04 17.99 -15.76
CA LEU A 95 -23.07 17.42 -14.83
C LEU A 95 -21.68 18.06 -14.97
N PRO A 96 -21.13 18.31 -16.17
CA PRO A 96 -19.83 18.98 -16.30
C PRO A 96 -19.77 20.39 -15.66
N PRO A 97 -20.70 21.32 -15.91
CA PRO A 97 -20.68 22.62 -15.24
C PRO A 97 -21.04 22.52 -13.75
N PHE A 98 -21.86 21.55 -13.33
CA PHE A 98 -22.11 21.29 -11.92
C PHE A 98 -20.82 20.86 -11.20
N VAL A 99 -20.06 19.93 -11.77
CA VAL A 99 -18.76 19.51 -11.23
C VAL A 99 -17.75 20.66 -11.20
N THR A 100 -17.76 21.52 -12.22
CA THR A 100 -16.95 22.73 -12.25
C THR A 100 -17.31 23.68 -11.10
N LEU A 101 -18.60 23.83 -10.80
CA LEU A 101 -19.09 24.59 -9.65
C LEU A 101 -18.58 24.01 -8.34
N LEU A 102 -18.75 22.69 -8.13
CA LEU A 102 -18.31 22.01 -6.91
C LEU A 102 -16.80 22.18 -6.71
N ARG A 103 -16.01 21.94 -7.76
CA ARG A 103 -14.55 22.14 -7.74
C ARG A 103 -14.19 23.58 -7.38
N GLY A 104 -14.83 24.56 -8.01
CA GLY A 104 -14.56 25.98 -7.76
C GLY A 104 -14.84 26.40 -6.33
N LEU A 105 -15.97 25.96 -5.76
CA LEU A 105 -16.33 26.20 -4.36
C LEU A 105 -15.30 25.56 -3.41
N VAL A 106 -14.97 24.30 -3.62
CA VAL A 106 -14.00 23.59 -2.77
C VAL A 106 -12.61 24.21 -2.81
N MET A 107 -12.16 24.67 -3.99
CA MET A 107 -10.88 25.39 -4.11
C MET A 107 -10.88 26.70 -3.33
N LYS A 108 -11.99 27.45 -3.31
CA LYS A 108 -12.10 28.67 -2.50
C LYS A 108 -12.11 28.39 -1.00
N LEU A 109 -12.65 27.24 -0.57
CA LEU A 109 -12.67 26.83 0.84
C LEU A 109 -11.31 26.39 1.39
N ARG A 110 -10.37 25.96 0.54
CA ARG A 110 -9.07 25.43 0.96
C ARG A 110 -8.13 26.52 1.54
N GLY A 111 -8.30 27.78 1.11
CA GLY A 111 -7.48 28.91 1.59
C GLY A 111 -7.87 29.39 2.99
N GLU A 112 -7.00 30.20 3.61
CA GLU A 112 -7.32 30.85 4.90
C GLU A 112 -8.58 31.73 4.79
N GLU A 113 -8.73 32.42 3.67
CA GLU A 113 -9.91 33.21 3.33
C GLU A 113 -11.18 32.36 3.25
N GLY A 114 -11.04 31.10 2.83
CA GLY A 114 -12.13 30.14 2.69
C GLY A 114 -12.73 29.68 4.01
N ARG A 115 -11.95 29.70 5.10
CA ARG A 115 -12.43 29.29 6.43
C ARG A 115 -13.58 30.15 6.92
N GLY A 116 -13.55 31.45 6.62
CA GLY A 116 -14.64 32.37 6.98
C GLY A 116 -15.93 32.14 6.17
N LEU A 117 -15.87 31.39 5.07
CA LEU A 117 -17.01 31.11 4.19
C LEU A 117 -17.70 29.79 4.54
N VAL A 118 -17.04 28.91 5.29
CA VAL A 118 -17.58 27.62 5.71
C VAL A 118 -18.98 27.75 6.34
N PRO A 119 -19.23 28.65 7.32
CA PRO A 119 -20.54 28.75 7.94
C PRO A 119 -21.67 29.10 6.96
N LEU A 120 -21.35 29.80 5.86
CA LEU A 120 -22.32 30.18 4.83
C LEU A 120 -22.75 28.99 3.95
N LEU A 121 -21.98 27.90 3.97
CA LEU A 121 -22.29 26.69 3.21
C LEU A 121 -22.94 25.61 4.06
N MET A 122 -23.09 25.83 5.37
CA MET A 122 -23.75 24.88 6.26
C MET A 122 -25.26 25.09 6.25
N CYS A 123 -26.01 24.00 6.34
CA CYS A 123 -27.46 24.01 6.45
C CYS A 123 -27.88 23.16 7.65
N GLN A 124 -29.06 23.44 8.19
CA GLN A 124 -29.71 22.58 9.17
C GLN A 124 -30.86 21.84 8.49
N ARG A 125 -31.01 20.55 8.77
CA ARG A 125 -32.16 19.74 8.39
C ARG A 125 -32.77 19.11 9.63
N ALA A 126 -34.07 18.87 9.63
CA ALA A 126 -34.67 18.03 10.67
C ALA A 126 -34.03 16.64 10.62
N LYS A 127 -33.55 16.14 11.77
CA LYS A 127 -33.04 14.78 11.87
C LYS A 127 -34.22 13.85 11.58
N MET A 128 -34.05 12.92 10.64
CA MET A 128 -35.04 11.87 10.39
C MET A 128 -35.03 10.90 11.59
N GLY A 129 -35.64 11.30 12.70
CA GLY A 129 -35.89 10.45 13.85
C GLY A 129 -37.01 9.48 13.51
N GLY A 130 -36.70 8.18 13.49
CA GLY A 130 -37.69 7.15 13.20
C GLY A 130 -38.74 7.11 14.31
N ASN A 131 -40.01 7.36 13.96
CA ASN A 131 -41.22 7.22 14.80
C ASN A 131 -40.98 6.52 16.14
N VAL A 132 -40.54 7.26 17.16
CA VAL A 132 -40.59 6.80 18.55
C VAL A 132 -41.92 7.27 19.11
N ASP A 133 -42.72 6.30 19.52
CA ASP A 133 -44.13 6.46 19.87
C ASP A 133 -44.31 7.44 21.06
N GLY A 134 -44.78 8.65 20.78
CA GLY A 134 -45.65 9.43 21.67
C GLY A 134 -45.02 10.40 22.68
N GLY A 135 -43.72 10.70 22.62
CA GLY A 135 -43.10 11.78 23.40
C GLY A 135 -43.11 13.11 22.64
N GLU A 136 -43.31 14.24 23.33
CA GLU A 136 -42.99 15.57 22.81
C GLU A 136 -41.46 15.69 22.64
N GLU A 137 -40.92 15.03 21.60
CA GLU A 137 -39.50 15.08 21.28
C GLU A 137 -39.19 16.45 20.66
N GLU A 138 -38.23 17.16 21.25
CA GLU A 138 -37.64 18.36 20.64
C GLU A 138 -37.17 17.99 19.23
N GLU A 139 -37.59 18.76 18.21
CA GLU A 139 -37.14 18.57 16.83
C GLU A 139 -35.61 18.73 16.77
N GLU A 140 -34.88 17.64 16.93
CA GLU A 140 -33.43 17.64 16.77
C GLU A 140 -33.10 18.02 15.32
N SER A 141 -32.38 19.12 15.13
CA SER A 141 -31.85 19.49 13.83
C SER A 141 -30.40 18.99 13.69
N GLU A 142 -30.10 18.40 12.53
CA GLU A 142 -28.76 17.98 12.15
C GLU A 142 -28.15 19.05 11.24
N THR A 143 -26.91 19.45 11.52
CA THR A 143 -26.15 20.32 10.62
C THR A 143 -25.49 19.49 9.54
N TYR A 144 -25.63 19.87 8.28
CA TYR A 144 -25.05 19.18 7.14
C TYR A 144 -24.44 20.16 6.14
N LEU A 145 -23.63 19.63 5.20
CA LEU A 145 -22.93 20.39 4.17
C LEU A 145 -23.46 19.98 2.78
N PRO A 146 -24.42 20.73 2.18
CA PRO A 146 -24.94 20.47 0.84
C PRO A 146 -23.87 20.21 -0.22
N LEU A 147 -22.74 20.93 -0.14
CA LEU A 147 -21.61 20.77 -1.04
C LEU A 147 -20.96 19.38 -0.94
N LEU A 148 -20.84 18.82 0.27
CA LEU A 148 -20.35 17.46 0.48
C LEU A 148 -21.37 16.44 -0.05
N TYR A 149 -22.65 16.61 0.30
CA TYR A 149 -23.71 15.73 -0.18
C TYR A 149 -23.78 15.69 -1.71
N ALA A 150 -23.62 16.84 -2.37
CA ALA A 150 -23.52 16.95 -3.82
C ALA A 150 -22.31 16.21 -4.38
N ALA A 151 -21.12 16.41 -3.80
CA ALA A 151 -19.91 15.74 -4.25
C ALA A 151 -20.02 14.22 -4.10
N VAL A 152 -20.58 13.73 -2.99
CA VAL A 152 -20.88 12.30 -2.78
C VAL A 152 -21.90 11.78 -3.79
N GLN A 153 -22.99 12.51 -4.02
CA GLN A 153 -23.99 12.14 -5.02
C GLN A 153 -23.37 12.04 -6.42
N VAL A 154 -22.59 13.03 -6.86
CA VAL A 154 -21.90 12.98 -8.16
C VAL A 154 -20.91 11.82 -8.24
N PHE A 155 -20.14 11.59 -7.17
CA PHE A 155 -19.17 10.49 -7.12
C PHE A 155 -19.85 9.12 -7.19
N CYS A 156 -20.96 8.95 -6.48
CA CYS A 156 -21.74 7.71 -6.43
C CYS A 156 -22.71 7.56 -7.61
N TYR A 157 -22.93 8.62 -8.39
CA TYR A 157 -23.83 8.60 -9.54
C TYR A 157 -23.21 7.81 -10.68
N SER A 158 -23.95 6.83 -11.20
CA SER A 158 -23.45 5.89 -12.20
C SER A 158 -24.46 5.68 -13.34
N PRO A 159 -24.52 6.57 -14.34
CA PRO A 159 -24.97 6.19 -15.67
C PRO A 159 -23.73 5.76 -16.50
N GLY A 160 -23.83 4.64 -17.23
CA GLY A 160 -22.80 4.24 -18.20
C GLY A 160 -21.57 3.46 -17.67
N SER A 161 -21.42 3.26 -16.36
CA SER A 161 -20.67 2.16 -15.69
C SER A 161 -19.22 1.82 -16.09
N SER A 162 -18.50 2.64 -16.85
CA SER A 162 -17.09 2.35 -17.16
C SER A 162 -16.18 3.51 -16.80
N LEU A 163 -15.15 3.22 -16.00
CA LEU A 163 -13.93 4.04 -15.90
C LEU A 163 -13.29 4.31 -17.28
N ARG A 164 -13.75 3.62 -18.34
CA ARG A 164 -13.24 3.74 -19.70
C ARG A 164 -13.74 4.96 -20.46
N ASP A 165 -14.87 5.56 -20.06
CA ASP A 165 -15.32 6.80 -20.68
C ASP A 165 -14.54 7.95 -20.04
N ALA A 166 -13.65 8.56 -20.82
CA ALA A 166 -12.72 9.58 -20.36
C ALA A 166 -13.43 10.73 -19.61
N ASP A 167 -14.60 11.14 -20.09
CA ASP A 167 -15.41 12.19 -19.48
C ASP A 167 -16.01 11.76 -18.12
N GLY A 168 -16.51 10.53 -18.03
CA GLY A 168 -17.03 9.96 -16.79
C GLY A 168 -15.94 9.75 -15.73
N CYS A 169 -14.73 9.43 -16.15
CA CYS A 169 -13.55 9.36 -15.28
C CYS A 169 -13.19 10.74 -14.72
N MET A 170 -13.21 11.79 -15.56
CA MET A 170 -12.91 13.17 -15.15
C MET A 170 -13.93 13.72 -14.16
N VAL A 171 -15.23 13.49 -14.38
CA VAL A 171 -16.33 13.86 -13.47
C VAL A 171 -16.14 13.21 -12.10
N ARG A 172 -15.95 11.88 -12.07
CA ARG A 172 -15.74 11.13 -10.81
C ARG A 172 -14.48 11.56 -10.09
N THR A 173 -13.36 11.70 -10.80
CA THR A 173 -12.09 12.16 -10.23
C THR A 173 -12.22 13.56 -9.64
N THR A 174 -12.98 14.45 -10.29
CA THR A 174 -13.20 15.80 -9.76
C THR A 174 -14.09 15.79 -8.52
N ALA A 175 -15.15 14.98 -8.49
CA ALA A 175 -16.00 14.80 -7.32
C ALA A 175 -15.24 14.15 -6.15
N MET A 176 -14.42 13.14 -6.43
CA MET A 176 -13.50 12.51 -5.48
C MET A 176 -12.56 13.55 -4.85
N ASN A 177 -11.91 14.36 -5.68
CA ASN A 177 -11.06 15.45 -5.22
C ASN A 177 -11.84 16.49 -4.40
N ALA A 178 -13.09 16.77 -4.76
CA ALA A 178 -13.95 17.66 -3.98
C ALA A 178 -14.21 17.09 -2.57
N ILE A 179 -14.56 15.80 -2.47
CA ILE A 179 -14.74 15.09 -1.18
C ILE A 179 -13.45 15.16 -0.35
N LEU A 180 -12.31 14.76 -0.92
CA LEU A 180 -11.03 14.76 -0.21
C LEU A 180 -10.63 16.15 0.29
N ASN A 181 -10.80 17.17 -0.53
CA ASN A 181 -10.49 18.54 -0.13
C ASN A 181 -11.42 19.06 0.97
N LEU A 182 -12.71 18.69 0.95
CA LEU A 182 -13.65 19.00 2.04
C LEU A 182 -13.25 18.29 3.34
N CYS A 183 -12.85 17.02 3.27
CA CYS A 183 -12.37 16.26 4.43
C CYS A 183 -11.08 16.86 5.04
N ARG A 184 -10.24 17.48 4.20
CA ARG A 184 -8.99 18.16 4.64
C ARG A 184 -9.22 19.53 5.29
N ILE A 185 -10.45 20.07 5.28
CA ILE A 185 -10.74 21.34 5.97
C ILE A 185 -10.68 21.12 7.48
N THR A 186 -9.83 21.87 8.17
CA THR A 186 -9.60 21.75 9.62
C THR A 186 -10.60 22.51 10.48
N SER A 187 -11.62 23.14 9.88
CA SER A 187 -12.69 23.82 10.63
C SER A 187 -13.46 22.84 11.51
N LEU A 188 -13.66 23.22 12.78
CA LEU A 188 -14.44 22.42 13.74
C LEU A 188 -15.87 22.19 13.26
N ASP A 189 -16.48 23.18 12.62
CA ASP A 189 -17.86 23.07 12.14
C ASP A 189 -17.98 22.03 11.01
N VAL A 190 -17.02 22.00 10.09
CA VAL A 190 -16.96 20.98 9.02
C VAL A 190 -16.72 19.60 9.63
N ARG A 191 -15.81 19.50 10.60
CA ARG A 191 -15.55 18.24 11.30
C ARG A 191 -16.79 17.75 12.07
N ALA A 192 -17.57 18.63 12.67
CA ALA A 192 -18.82 18.27 13.35
C ALA A 192 -19.83 17.65 12.36
N VAL A 193 -19.95 18.20 11.15
CA VAL A 193 -20.77 17.61 10.08
C VAL A 193 -20.32 16.18 9.76
N PHE A 194 -19.01 15.90 9.70
CA PHE A 194 -18.53 14.55 9.43
C PHE A 194 -18.71 13.57 10.60
N VAL A 195 -18.80 14.07 11.84
CA VAL A 195 -19.00 13.24 13.04
C VAL A 195 -20.49 12.86 13.19
N GLY A 196 -21.41 13.73 12.78
CA GLY A 196 -22.86 13.49 12.91
C GLY A 196 -23.36 13.56 14.36
N GLU A 197 -22.54 14.02 15.30
CA GLU A 197 -22.94 14.27 16.68
C GLU A 197 -22.95 15.77 16.91
N GLY A 198 -24.08 16.29 17.42
CA GLY A 198 -24.07 17.57 18.10
C GLY A 198 -23.09 17.44 19.25
N LEU A 199 -21.98 18.18 19.19
CA LEU A 199 -21.06 18.37 20.31
C LEU A 199 -21.85 19.03 21.43
N THR A 200 -22.60 18.23 22.18
CA THR A 200 -23.18 18.66 23.44
C THR A 200 -21.98 18.83 24.38
N ASP A 201 -21.77 20.06 24.83
CA ASP A 201 -20.56 20.63 25.43
C ASP A 201 -20.05 19.91 26.72
N GLU A 202 -20.65 18.79 27.13
CA GLU A 202 -20.42 18.22 28.47
C GLU A 202 -19.22 17.27 28.59
N SER A 203 -18.54 16.86 27.51
CA SER A 203 -17.48 15.82 27.62
C SER A 203 -16.05 16.25 27.23
N LEU A 204 -15.74 17.54 27.11
CA LEU A 204 -14.34 17.98 26.96
C LEU A 204 -13.67 18.15 28.34
N PRO A 205 -12.60 17.38 28.67
CA PRO A 205 -11.90 17.52 29.94
C PRO A 205 -11.05 18.78 29.92
N CYS A 206 -11.63 19.91 30.30
CA CYS A 206 -10.89 21.16 30.44
C CYS A 206 -10.09 21.12 31.75
N THR A 207 -8.79 20.86 31.63
CA THR A 207 -7.83 20.97 32.72
C THR A 207 -7.66 22.42 33.16
N THR A 208 -8.43 22.88 34.14
CA THR A 208 -7.98 23.93 35.07
C THR A 208 -8.35 23.55 36.50
N LYS A 209 -7.33 23.09 37.25
CA LYS A 209 -7.39 22.94 38.70
C LYS A 209 -7.67 24.30 39.33
N SER A 210 -8.87 24.50 39.85
CA SER A 210 -9.09 25.39 41.00
C SER A 210 -9.75 24.57 42.12
N ALA A 211 -9.19 24.70 43.32
CA ALA A 211 -9.55 23.89 44.48
C ALA A 211 -10.95 24.26 45.02
N PRO A 212 -11.76 23.30 45.47
CA PRO A 212 -13.00 23.60 46.17
C PRO A 212 -12.76 23.79 47.69
N PRO A 213 -13.53 24.64 48.39
CA PRO A 213 -13.61 24.62 49.84
C PRO A 213 -14.55 23.49 50.32
N PRO A 214 -14.42 22.99 51.56
CA PRO A 214 -15.26 21.94 52.09
C PRO A 214 -16.54 22.50 52.74
N ASN A 215 -17.54 21.63 52.87
CA ASN A 215 -18.85 21.81 53.54
C ASN A 215 -19.93 22.39 52.59
N ASP A 216 -21.07 21.74 52.32
CA ASP A 216 -22.01 21.11 53.25
C ASP A 216 -22.85 19.98 52.61
N LEU A 217 -23.18 18.99 53.44
CA LEU A 217 -24.25 18.01 53.21
C LEU A 217 -25.63 18.66 53.41
N SER A 218 -26.57 18.44 52.48
CA SER A 218 -27.93 17.91 52.70
C SER A 218 -28.98 18.47 51.74
N SER A 219 -29.89 17.57 51.33
CA SER A 219 -31.12 17.79 50.53
C SER A 219 -30.86 18.06 49.03
N MET A 220 -31.43 17.35 48.06
CA MET A 220 -32.66 16.58 47.99
C MET A 220 -32.51 15.41 46.99
N LEU A 221 -33.10 14.27 47.32
CA LEU A 221 -33.55 13.28 46.34
C LEU A 221 -34.70 13.90 45.52
N PRO A 222 -34.83 13.53 44.24
CA PRO A 222 -35.95 12.64 43.95
C PRO A 222 -35.56 11.44 43.09
N SER A 223 -36.09 10.32 43.55
CA SER A 223 -36.30 9.06 42.86
C SER A 223 -37.28 9.20 41.68
N SER A 224 -36.89 8.72 40.50
CA SER A 224 -37.80 8.02 39.58
C SER A 224 -36.99 7.23 38.55
N SER A 225 -36.91 5.93 38.80
CA SER A 225 -36.50 4.90 37.87
C SER A 225 -37.56 4.73 36.78
N SER A 226 -37.23 5.10 35.55
CA SER A 226 -37.91 4.59 34.35
C SER A 226 -36.85 3.89 33.49
N SER A 227 -36.87 2.57 33.54
CA SER A 227 -36.11 1.69 32.66
C SER A 227 -36.55 1.92 31.21
N PRO A 228 -35.64 2.26 30.27
CA PRO A 228 -35.97 2.28 28.86
C PRO A 228 -36.02 0.83 28.37
N SER A 229 -37.22 0.38 28.00
CA SER A 229 -37.43 -0.84 27.23
C SER A 229 -36.80 -0.70 25.84
N PRO A 230 -36.16 -1.75 25.28
CA PRO A 230 -35.51 -1.67 23.98
C PRO A 230 -36.56 -1.68 22.87
N SER A 231 -36.91 -0.50 22.35
CA SER A 231 -37.73 -0.35 21.16
C SER A 231 -36.90 -0.63 19.91
N SER A 232 -37.50 -1.42 19.02
CA SER A 232 -36.91 -2.01 17.83
C SER A 232 -36.52 -0.98 16.77
N LEU A 233 -35.22 -0.74 16.60
CA LEU A 233 -34.64 -0.02 15.47
C LEU A 233 -34.19 -1.01 14.40
N SER A 234 -34.73 -0.87 13.19
CA SER A 234 -34.30 -1.64 12.04
C SER A 234 -33.72 -0.72 10.96
N VAL A 235 -32.54 -1.13 10.45
CA VAL A 235 -31.83 -0.81 9.18
C VAL A 235 -30.49 -0.05 9.31
N SER A 236 -30.18 0.68 10.39
CA SER A 236 -28.88 1.37 10.53
C SER A 236 -27.98 0.76 11.62
N SER A 237 -26.98 -0.05 11.25
CA SER A 237 -25.97 -0.57 12.20
C SER A 237 -24.98 0.50 12.71
N PHE A 238 -25.15 1.75 12.29
CA PHE A 238 -24.51 2.93 12.86
C PHE A 238 -25.58 4.02 13.00
N PRO A 239 -26.31 4.10 14.13
CA PRO A 239 -27.39 5.07 14.30
C PRO A 239 -26.93 6.53 14.14
N ASN A 240 -25.61 6.79 14.19
CA ASN A 240 -25.02 8.12 14.09
C ASN A 240 -24.28 8.37 12.76
N ALA A 241 -24.37 7.48 11.77
CA ALA A 241 -23.74 7.72 10.47
C ALA A 241 -24.51 8.79 9.70
N THR A 242 -23.81 9.80 9.17
CA THR A 242 -24.46 10.85 8.38
C THR A 242 -24.96 10.30 7.05
N ILE A 243 -25.93 10.97 6.42
CA ILE A 243 -26.46 10.55 5.10
C ILE A 243 -25.32 10.39 4.07
N GLU A 244 -24.31 11.26 4.11
CA GLU A 244 -23.14 11.20 3.24
C GLU A 244 -22.32 9.91 3.48
N GLN A 245 -22.11 9.51 4.73
CA GLN A 245 -21.46 8.24 5.09
C GLN A 245 -22.29 7.04 4.63
N GLN A 246 -23.60 7.10 4.84
CA GLN A 246 -24.54 6.03 4.46
C GLN A 246 -24.58 5.80 2.95
N ILE A 247 -24.25 6.81 2.13
CA ILE A 247 -24.16 6.66 0.67
C ILE A 247 -22.74 6.26 0.26
N LEU A 248 -21.73 6.97 0.77
CA LEU A 248 -20.36 6.81 0.31
C LEU A 248 -19.74 5.47 0.74
N PHE A 249 -19.94 5.03 1.98
CA PHE A 249 -19.29 3.81 2.48
C PHE A 249 -19.80 2.55 1.77
N PRO A 250 -21.12 2.33 1.61
CA PRO A 250 -21.61 1.19 0.85
C PRO A 250 -21.17 1.23 -0.61
N TYR A 251 -21.09 2.43 -1.21
CA TYR A 251 -20.63 2.58 -2.59
C TYR A 251 -19.18 2.14 -2.76
N ILE A 252 -18.25 2.59 -1.90
CA ILE A 252 -16.85 2.15 -1.92
C ILE A 252 -16.77 0.63 -1.72
N CYS A 253 -17.47 0.11 -0.71
CA CYS A 253 -17.47 -1.33 -0.42
C CYS A 253 -18.03 -2.15 -1.59
N SER A 254 -19.09 -1.69 -2.25
CA SER A 254 -19.70 -2.37 -3.39
C SER A 254 -18.76 -2.43 -4.59
N ASN A 255 -17.99 -1.37 -4.84
CA ASN A 255 -17.00 -1.36 -5.92
C ASN A 255 -15.83 -2.30 -5.61
N LEU A 256 -15.31 -2.29 -4.38
CA LEU A 256 -14.26 -3.23 -3.95
C LEU A 256 -14.73 -4.69 -4.06
N LYS A 257 -15.96 -5.00 -3.63
CA LYS A 257 -16.58 -6.34 -3.80
C LYS A 257 -16.71 -6.72 -5.28
N THR A 258 -17.14 -5.78 -6.12
CA THR A 258 -17.23 -5.99 -7.57
C THR A 258 -15.87 -6.32 -8.17
N CYS A 259 -14.81 -5.58 -7.82
CA CYS A 259 -13.43 -5.85 -8.24
C CYS A 259 -12.97 -7.26 -7.81
N TYR A 260 -13.30 -7.68 -6.59
CA TYR A 260 -13.02 -9.03 -6.09
C TYR A 260 -13.71 -10.09 -6.94
N HIS A 261 -15.04 -10.03 -7.10
CA HIS A 261 -15.79 -11.05 -7.84
C HIS A 261 -15.43 -11.10 -9.34
N ARG A 262 -15.14 -9.96 -9.98
CA ARG A 262 -14.63 -9.93 -11.36
C ARG A 262 -13.26 -10.61 -11.45
N SER A 263 -12.36 -10.35 -10.50
CA SER A 263 -11.06 -11.01 -10.42
C SER A 263 -11.19 -12.53 -10.22
N VAL A 264 -12.11 -12.99 -9.38
CA VAL A 264 -12.40 -14.44 -9.22
C VAL A 264 -12.86 -15.07 -10.53
N ARG A 265 -13.78 -14.42 -11.26
CA ARG A 265 -14.25 -14.92 -12.57
C ARG A 265 -13.13 -14.98 -13.60
N LEU A 266 -12.27 -13.97 -13.66
CA LEU A 266 -11.09 -13.97 -14.55
C LEU A 266 -10.07 -15.05 -14.18
N MET A 267 -9.80 -15.24 -12.89
CA MET A 267 -8.89 -16.29 -12.41
C MET A 267 -9.44 -17.70 -12.69
N MET A 268 -10.75 -17.91 -12.47
CA MET A 268 -11.41 -19.18 -12.74
C MET A 268 -11.33 -19.57 -14.22
N THR A 269 -11.57 -18.60 -15.12
CA THR A 269 -11.46 -18.82 -16.56
C THR A 269 -10.00 -19.08 -16.97
N SER A 270 -9.02 -18.39 -16.37
CA SER A 270 -7.59 -18.67 -16.57
C SER A 270 -7.21 -20.10 -16.17
N ILE A 271 -7.62 -20.57 -14.99
CA ILE A 271 -7.36 -21.94 -14.51
C ILE A 271 -8.00 -22.97 -15.45
N HIS A 272 -9.18 -22.66 -16.00
CA HIS A 272 -9.85 -23.55 -16.95
C HIS A 272 -9.12 -23.59 -18.31
N LEU A 273 -8.63 -22.45 -18.79
CA LEU A 273 -7.81 -22.35 -20.01
C LEU A 273 -6.54 -23.19 -19.92
N ASP A 274 -5.93 -23.27 -18.73
CA ASP A 274 -4.75 -24.11 -18.53
C ASP A 274 -5.03 -25.60 -18.70
N LYS A 275 -6.23 -26.05 -18.32
CA LYS A 275 -6.70 -27.43 -18.46
C LYS A 275 -7.22 -27.78 -19.85
N ALA A 276 -7.48 -26.79 -20.73
CA ALA A 276 -8.00 -27.03 -22.07
C ALA A 276 -7.01 -27.82 -22.95
N SER A 277 -7.54 -28.65 -23.87
CA SER A 277 -6.74 -29.61 -24.64
C SER A 277 -5.75 -28.94 -25.60
N LYS A 278 -4.63 -29.63 -25.87
CA LYS A 278 -3.48 -29.16 -26.67
C LYS A 278 -3.78 -28.83 -28.15
N HIS A 279 -5.01 -28.97 -28.62
CA HIS A 279 -5.31 -28.92 -30.05
C HIS A 279 -5.34 -27.51 -30.68
N ASN A 280 -5.14 -26.43 -29.90
CA ASN A 280 -5.08 -25.07 -30.44
C ASN A 280 -4.21 -24.12 -29.60
N GLU A 281 -2.89 -24.26 -29.68
CA GLU A 281 -1.94 -23.45 -28.90
C GLU A 281 -2.02 -21.96 -29.23
N GLU A 282 -2.30 -21.58 -30.48
CA GLU A 282 -2.42 -20.19 -30.90
C GLU A 282 -3.64 -19.50 -30.27
N ALA A 283 -4.82 -20.13 -30.31
CA ALA A 283 -6.01 -19.59 -29.65
C ALA A 283 -5.84 -19.55 -28.12
N LYS A 284 -5.12 -20.51 -27.54
CA LYS A 284 -4.79 -20.49 -26.10
C LYS A 284 -3.88 -19.33 -25.76
N ALA A 285 -2.85 -19.05 -26.56
CA ALA A 285 -1.95 -17.91 -26.36
C ALA A 285 -2.69 -16.57 -26.49
N GLU A 286 -3.55 -16.42 -27.50
CA GLU A 286 -4.37 -15.21 -27.68
C GLU A 286 -5.34 -15.01 -26.51
N ALA A 287 -6.03 -16.07 -26.07
CA ALA A 287 -6.93 -16.02 -24.92
C ALA A 287 -6.17 -15.67 -23.62
N THR A 288 -4.97 -16.24 -23.44
CA THR A 288 -4.10 -15.94 -22.30
C THR A 288 -3.70 -14.47 -22.29
N GLN A 289 -3.29 -13.90 -23.44
CA GLN A 289 -2.94 -12.49 -23.52
C GLN A 289 -4.13 -11.58 -23.20
N ARG A 290 -5.33 -11.88 -23.75
CA ARG A 290 -6.54 -11.11 -23.43
C ARG A 290 -6.88 -11.17 -21.93
N HIS A 291 -6.66 -12.31 -21.29
CA HIS A 291 -6.85 -12.44 -19.84
C HIS A 291 -5.85 -11.61 -19.05
N VAL A 292 -4.59 -11.57 -19.47
CA VAL A 292 -3.57 -10.69 -18.86
C VAL A 292 -3.98 -9.23 -18.99
N ASP A 293 -4.44 -8.79 -20.15
CA ASP A 293 -4.88 -7.41 -20.37
C ASP A 293 -6.12 -7.06 -19.50
N LEU A 294 -7.08 -7.99 -19.37
CA LEU A 294 -8.25 -7.83 -18.52
C LEU A 294 -7.87 -7.82 -17.02
N ALA A 295 -7.00 -8.73 -16.60
CA ALA A 295 -6.50 -8.79 -15.22
C ALA A 295 -5.76 -7.51 -14.85
N SER A 296 -4.91 -6.99 -15.75
CA SER A 296 -4.22 -5.71 -15.57
C SER A 296 -5.21 -4.56 -15.39
N SER A 297 -6.25 -4.49 -16.24
CA SER A 297 -7.32 -3.47 -16.09
C SER A 297 -8.08 -3.59 -14.77
N GLN A 298 -8.39 -4.80 -14.31
CA GLN A 298 -9.08 -5.01 -13.02
C GLN A 298 -8.18 -4.69 -11.83
N PHE A 299 -6.89 -4.97 -11.95
CA PHE A 299 -5.90 -4.65 -10.93
C PHE A 299 -5.73 -3.12 -10.78
N SER A 300 -5.65 -2.38 -11.88
CA SER A 300 -5.65 -0.91 -11.84
C SER A 300 -6.93 -0.33 -11.22
N GLU A 301 -8.09 -0.94 -11.50
CA GLU A 301 -9.36 -0.56 -10.88
C GLU A 301 -9.35 -0.80 -9.36
N LEU A 302 -8.84 -1.95 -8.90
CA LEU A 302 -8.66 -2.23 -7.47
C LEU A 302 -7.70 -1.22 -6.81
N GLN A 303 -6.55 -0.96 -7.42
CA GLN A 303 -5.58 0.01 -6.91
C GLN A 303 -6.15 1.43 -6.82
N TYR A 304 -6.97 1.84 -7.79
CA TYR A 304 -7.69 3.12 -7.75
C TYR A 304 -8.59 3.22 -6.50
N TRP A 305 -9.40 2.19 -6.25
CA TRP A 305 -10.31 2.18 -5.10
C TRP A 305 -9.58 2.10 -3.75
N LEU A 306 -8.50 1.32 -3.68
CA LEU A 306 -7.67 1.24 -2.48
C LEU A 306 -6.91 2.55 -2.21
N GLY A 307 -6.39 3.20 -3.25
CA GLY A 307 -5.76 4.52 -3.13
C GLY A 307 -6.76 5.59 -2.67
N PHE A 308 -7.97 5.60 -3.21
CA PHE A 308 -9.03 6.50 -2.73
C PHE A 308 -9.42 6.23 -1.27
N LEU A 309 -9.48 4.96 -0.87
CA LEU A 309 -9.72 4.58 0.53
C LEU A 309 -8.60 5.12 1.44
N ASP A 310 -7.33 4.99 1.05
CA ASP A 310 -6.21 5.51 1.83
C ASP A 310 -6.22 7.04 1.93
N ASP A 311 -6.53 7.73 0.83
CA ASP A 311 -6.68 9.19 0.80
C ASP A 311 -7.77 9.69 1.75
N LEU A 312 -8.91 8.97 1.83
CA LEU A 312 -9.98 9.28 2.77
C LEU A 312 -9.52 9.07 4.22
N LEU A 313 -8.87 7.94 4.51
CA LEU A 313 -8.36 7.64 5.85
C LEU A 313 -7.24 8.60 6.27
N SER A 314 -6.49 9.15 5.32
CA SER A 314 -5.45 10.15 5.54
C SER A 314 -5.97 11.56 5.86
N CYS A 315 -7.28 11.79 5.81
CA CYS A 315 -7.87 13.09 6.17
C CYS A 315 -7.96 13.35 7.70
N GLU A 316 -7.51 12.41 8.53
CA GLU A 316 -7.43 12.52 10.00
C GLU A 316 -8.77 12.81 10.72
N ILE A 317 -9.91 12.50 10.09
CA ILE A 317 -11.22 12.61 10.75
C ILE A 317 -11.46 11.32 11.54
N ARG A 318 -11.02 11.29 12.81
CA ARG A 318 -10.99 10.06 13.63
C ARG A 318 -12.30 9.27 13.65
N VAL A 319 -13.44 9.91 13.91
CA VAL A 319 -14.75 9.22 14.01
C VAL A 319 -15.16 8.64 12.66
N TRP A 320 -14.97 9.42 11.59
CA TRP A 320 -15.21 8.98 10.22
C TRP A 320 -14.34 7.77 9.86
N ASN A 321 -13.04 7.82 10.17
CA ASN A 321 -12.12 6.73 9.89
C ASN A 321 -12.48 5.45 10.64
N VAL A 322 -12.87 5.55 11.92
CA VAL A 322 -13.30 4.38 12.70
C VAL A 322 -14.52 3.72 12.04
N ARG A 323 -15.54 4.51 11.67
CA ARG A 323 -16.74 3.99 11.00
C ARG A 323 -16.43 3.39 9.64
N LEU A 324 -15.59 4.06 8.83
CA LEU A 324 -15.17 3.57 7.52
C LEU A 324 -14.39 2.26 7.64
N VAL A 325 -13.44 2.17 8.58
CA VAL A 325 -12.67 0.95 8.83
C VAL A 325 -13.58 -0.19 9.28
N GLU A 326 -14.53 0.06 10.18
CA GLU A 326 -15.49 -0.96 10.60
C GLU A 326 -16.36 -1.44 9.42
N TRP A 327 -16.79 -0.52 8.55
CA TRP A 327 -17.56 -0.84 7.36
C TRP A 327 -16.77 -1.67 6.35
N ILE A 328 -15.51 -1.31 6.09
CA ILE A 328 -14.59 -2.04 5.20
C ILE A 328 -14.29 -3.42 5.78
N MET A 329 -14.01 -3.52 7.08
CA MET A 329 -13.77 -4.79 7.74
C MET A 329 -15.01 -5.70 7.65
N ARG A 330 -16.20 -5.15 7.88
CA ARG A 330 -17.45 -5.91 7.82
C ARG A 330 -17.81 -6.37 6.41
N GLU A 331 -17.91 -5.45 5.48
CA GLU A 331 -18.48 -5.73 4.16
C GLU A 331 -17.46 -6.37 3.22
N VAL A 332 -16.21 -5.90 3.25
CA VAL A 332 -15.20 -6.27 2.25
C VAL A 332 -14.27 -7.34 2.79
N VAL A 333 -13.55 -7.06 3.87
CA VAL A 333 -12.50 -7.96 4.37
C VAL A 333 -13.10 -9.24 4.93
N VAL A 334 -13.92 -9.15 5.98
CA VAL A 334 -14.52 -10.32 6.63
C VAL A 334 -15.68 -10.85 5.80
N GLY A 335 -16.64 -10.00 5.44
CA GLY A 335 -17.89 -10.40 4.80
C GLY A 335 -17.77 -10.89 3.36
N THR A 336 -16.68 -10.56 2.67
CA THR A 336 -16.46 -11.03 1.28
C THR A 336 -15.18 -11.84 1.18
N ILE A 337 -14.01 -11.22 1.40
CA ILE A 337 -12.73 -11.85 1.08
C ILE A 337 -12.46 -13.07 1.97
N LEU A 338 -12.47 -12.89 3.29
CA LEU A 338 -12.22 -13.99 4.23
C LEU A 338 -13.35 -15.01 4.23
N LEU A 339 -14.61 -14.59 4.05
CA LEU A 339 -15.73 -15.52 3.90
C LEU A 339 -15.55 -16.46 2.70
N HIS A 340 -15.27 -15.92 1.51
CA HIS A 340 -15.03 -16.71 0.31
C HIS A 340 -13.75 -17.57 0.44
N TRP A 341 -12.70 -17.05 1.05
CA TRP A 341 -11.50 -17.83 1.33
C TRP A 341 -11.81 -19.03 2.25
N ASN A 342 -12.52 -18.83 3.36
CA ASN A 342 -12.92 -19.92 4.27
C ASN A 342 -13.74 -21.00 3.56
N ARG A 343 -14.74 -20.57 2.76
CA ARG A 343 -15.57 -21.49 1.96
C ARG A 343 -14.71 -22.30 0.99
N ALA A 344 -13.79 -21.63 0.28
CA ALA A 344 -12.90 -22.28 -0.67
C ALA A 344 -11.98 -23.31 0.01
N LEU A 345 -11.45 -23.01 1.20
CA LEU A 345 -10.60 -23.95 1.95
C LEU A 345 -11.35 -25.22 2.36
N ARG A 346 -12.62 -25.09 2.77
CA ARG A 346 -13.46 -26.26 3.07
C ARG A 346 -13.63 -27.15 1.84
N ILE A 347 -13.89 -26.56 0.67
CA ILE A 347 -14.06 -27.29 -0.59
C ILE A 347 -12.77 -28.01 -0.98
N VAL A 348 -11.62 -27.33 -0.94
CA VAL A 348 -10.31 -27.93 -1.27
C VAL A 348 -9.94 -29.06 -0.30
N GLY A 349 -10.19 -28.87 1.00
CA GLY A 349 -9.97 -29.91 2.02
C GLY A 349 -10.85 -31.15 1.83
N MET A 350 -12.12 -30.99 1.44
CA MET A 350 -13.00 -32.12 1.15
C MET A 350 -12.55 -32.92 -0.08
N MET A 351 -12.02 -32.25 -1.10
CA MET A 351 -11.56 -32.91 -2.33
C MET A 351 -10.27 -33.69 -2.13
N THR A 352 -9.31 -33.13 -1.38
CA THR A 352 -8.06 -33.84 -1.05
C THR A 352 -8.32 -35.11 -0.24
N ALA A 353 -9.32 -35.11 0.65
CA ALA A 353 -9.75 -36.31 1.37
C ALA A 353 -10.47 -37.34 0.48
N ALA A 354 -11.17 -36.91 -0.57
CA ALA A 354 -11.97 -37.77 -1.44
C ALA A 354 -11.14 -38.50 -2.53
N ASP A 355 -10.01 -37.95 -2.95
CA ASP A 355 -9.15 -38.52 -4.00
C ASP A 355 -8.58 -39.91 -3.67
N GLY A 356 -8.74 -40.39 -2.43
CA GLY A 356 -8.42 -41.78 -2.02
C GLY A 356 -9.46 -42.85 -2.40
N SER A 357 -10.63 -42.48 -2.97
CA SER A 357 -11.75 -43.40 -3.25
C SER A 357 -12.00 -43.58 -4.77
N SER A 358 -11.79 -44.77 -5.31
CA SER A 358 -11.72 -45.05 -6.77
C SER A 358 -13.04 -45.09 -7.56
N ASP A 359 -14.22 -44.98 -6.94
CA ASP A 359 -15.45 -45.54 -7.54
C ASP A 359 -16.48 -44.54 -8.13
N THR A 360 -16.15 -43.27 -8.37
CA THR A 360 -17.15 -42.27 -8.85
C THR A 360 -16.70 -41.40 -10.04
N SER A 361 -16.87 -41.91 -11.26
CA SER A 361 -16.42 -41.24 -12.51
C SER A 361 -17.34 -40.12 -13.06
N ASN A 362 -18.58 -39.97 -12.56
CA ASN A 362 -19.51 -38.92 -13.02
C ASN A 362 -19.59 -37.70 -12.09
N ALA A 363 -19.28 -37.87 -10.80
CA ALA A 363 -19.19 -36.75 -9.84
C ALA A 363 -17.98 -35.83 -10.11
N THR A 364 -16.99 -36.32 -10.85
CA THR A 364 -15.71 -35.63 -11.11
C THR A 364 -15.84 -34.33 -11.92
N LYS A 365 -16.81 -34.20 -12.84
CA LYS A 365 -16.91 -32.97 -13.66
C LYS A 365 -17.45 -31.78 -12.87
N LYS A 366 -18.53 -31.96 -12.09
CA LYS A 366 -19.09 -30.89 -11.25
C LYS A 366 -18.10 -30.49 -10.17
N ASN A 367 -17.48 -31.48 -9.52
CA ASN A 367 -16.46 -31.26 -8.51
C ASN A 367 -15.24 -30.51 -9.09
N SER A 368 -14.85 -30.76 -10.34
CA SER A 368 -13.74 -30.04 -10.98
C SER A 368 -13.99 -28.53 -11.14
N LEU A 369 -15.23 -28.11 -11.44
CA LEU A 369 -15.56 -26.69 -11.59
C LEU A 369 -15.57 -25.97 -10.25
N GLU A 370 -16.18 -26.59 -9.23
CA GLU A 370 -16.18 -26.08 -7.85
C GLU A 370 -14.75 -25.99 -7.30
N HIS A 371 -13.88 -26.95 -7.62
CA HIS A 371 -12.46 -26.90 -7.27
C HIS A 371 -11.74 -25.72 -7.92
N CYS A 372 -11.98 -25.49 -9.22
CA CYS A 372 -11.40 -24.34 -9.93
C CYS A 372 -11.87 -23.02 -9.32
N LYS A 373 -13.16 -22.91 -8.97
CA LYS A 373 -13.71 -21.73 -8.30
C LYS A 373 -13.05 -21.52 -6.93
N ALA A 374 -12.96 -22.56 -6.11
CA ALA A 374 -12.32 -22.48 -4.80
C ALA A 374 -10.85 -22.05 -4.89
N LYS A 375 -10.07 -22.65 -5.81
CA LYS A 375 -8.69 -22.20 -6.07
C LYS A 375 -8.61 -20.75 -6.54
N ALA A 376 -9.54 -20.31 -7.40
CA ALA A 376 -9.60 -18.93 -7.83
C ALA A 376 -9.90 -17.97 -6.67
N GLU A 377 -10.86 -18.31 -5.80
CA GLU A 377 -11.21 -17.52 -4.61
C GLU A 377 -10.03 -17.40 -3.64
N ILE A 378 -9.29 -18.48 -3.38
CA ILE A 378 -8.07 -18.45 -2.53
C ILE A 378 -7.03 -17.47 -3.11
N ARG A 379 -6.66 -17.66 -4.39
CA ARG A 379 -5.62 -16.83 -5.04
C ARG A 379 -6.00 -15.35 -5.08
N VAL A 380 -7.25 -15.07 -5.46
CA VAL A 380 -7.74 -13.68 -5.56
C VAL A 380 -7.86 -13.04 -4.17
N SER A 381 -8.25 -13.81 -3.14
CA SER A 381 -8.26 -13.31 -1.76
C SER A 381 -6.87 -12.86 -1.31
N ILE A 382 -5.85 -13.68 -1.59
CA ILE A 382 -4.48 -13.33 -1.22
C ILE A 382 -3.98 -12.13 -2.01
N VAL A 383 -4.16 -12.11 -3.34
CA VAL A 383 -3.75 -10.97 -4.18
C VAL A 383 -4.44 -9.67 -3.74
N PHE A 384 -5.75 -9.74 -3.42
CA PHE A 384 -6.48 -8.57 -2.91
C PHE A 384 -5.88 -8.09 -1.59
N LEU A 385 -5.62 -8.98 -0.63
CA LEU A 385 -5.02 -8.61 0.65
C LEU A 385 -3.62 -8.06 0.47
N THR A 386 -2.80 -8.63 -0.42
CA THR A 386 -1.47 -8.08 -0.78
C THR A 386 -1.60 -6.64 -1.25
N GLN A 387 -2.56 -6.35 -2.15
CA GLN A 387 -2.80 -4.97 -2.59
C GLN A 387 -3.30 -4.06 -1.49
N LEU A 388 -4.16 -4.56 -0.59
CA LEU A 388 -4.63 -3.80 0.56
C LEU A 388 -3.47 -3.40 1.50
N PHE A 389 -2.55 -4.33 1.79
CA PHE A 389 -1.35 -4.04 2.59
C PHE A 389 -0.36 -3.13 1.85
N ALA A 390 -0.24 -3.23 0.53
CA ALA A 390 0.70 -2.40 -0.23
C ALA A 390 0.21 -0.95 -0.39
N MET A 391 -1.10 -0.76 -0.60
CA MET A 391 -1.67 0.54 -1.00
C MET A 391 -2.23 1.36 0.16
N VAL A 392 -2.62 0.73 1.27
CA VAL A 392 -3.25 1.42 2.39
C VAL A 392 -2.26 1.58 3.55
N SER A 393 -1.98 2.83 3.91
CA SER A 393 -1.05 3.23 4.96
C SER A 393 -1.74 3.44 6.32
N TYR A 394 -3.07 3.47 6.35
CA TYR A 394 -3.83 3.69 7.59
C TYR A 394 -3.67 2.56 8.61
N ARG A 395 -2.78 2.79 9.59
CA ARG A 395 -2.34 1.76 10.55
C ARG A 395 -3.44 0.98 11.25
N PRO A 396 -4.53 1.59 11.75
CA PRO A 396 -5.60 0.84 12.41
C PRO A 396 -6.24 -0.20 11.51
N LEU A 397 -6.51 0.11 10.23
CA LEU A 397 -7.09 -0.85 9.29
C LEU A 397 -6.12 -2.00 9.04
N ILE A 398 -4.86 -1.68 8.73
CA ILE A 398 -3.83 -2.68 8.45
C ILE A 398 -3.60 -3.63 9.63
N ARG A 399 -3.59 -3.11 10.87
CA ARG A 399 -3.48 -3.94 12.09
C ARG A 399 -4.68 -4.86 12.26
N LEU A 400 -5.90 -4.38 12.00
CA LEU A 400 -7.12 -5.20 12.10
C LEU A 400 -7.15 -6.30 11.03
N VAL A 401 -6.74 -5.98 9.79
CA VAL A 401 -6.62 -6.97 8.70
C VAL A 401 -5.54 -7.99 9.02
N GLY A 402 -4.36 -7.54 9.46
CA GLY A 402 -3.26 -8.42 9.90
C GLY A 402 -3.69 -9.37 11.01
N ALA A 403 -4.42 -8.86 12.02
CA ALA A 403 -4.99 -9.70 13.07
C ALA A 403 -6.02 -10.70 12.53
N ALA A 404 -6.93 -10.29 11.65
CA ALA A 404 -7.93 -11.20 11.09
C ALA A 404 -7.32 -12.34 10.26
N VAL A 405 -6.19 -12.10 9.59
CA VAL A 405 -5.52 -13.06 8.71
C VAL A 405 -4.53 -13.96 9.47
N LEU A 406 -3.70 -13.38 10.34
CA LEU A 406 -2.53 -14.04 10.92
C LEU A 406 -2.76 -14.58 12.33
N HIS A 407 -3.74 -14.05 13.07
CA HIS A 407 -3.96 -14.49 14.45
C HIS A 407 -4.34 -15.98 14.50
N PRO A 408 -3.81 -16.79 15.44
CA PRO A 408 -4.10 -18.22 15.51
C PRO A 408 -5.56 -18.54 15.83
N LYS A 409 -6.24 -17.63 16.56
CA LYS A 409 -7.65 -17.73 16.91
C LYS A 409 -8.49 -16.82 16.01
N TYR A 410 -9.59 -17.34 15.48
CA TYR A 410 -10.53 -16.65 14.62
C TYR A 410 -11.93 -16.66 15.25
N PRO A 411 -12.67 -15.54 15.24
CA PRO A 411 -14.00 -15.50 15.85
C PRO A 411 -14.99 -16.41 15.10
N ILE A 412 -15.72 -17.25 15.84
CA ILE A 412 -16.72 -18.16 15.25
C ILE A 412 -17.80 -17.37 14.50
N ALA A 413 -18.16 -16.19 15.01
CA ALA A 413 -19.15 -15.31 14.39
C ALA A 413 -18.78 -14.87 12.96
N TRP A 414 -17.51 -14.99 12.56
CA TRP A 414 -17.03 -14.63 11.22
C TRP A 414 -16.91 -15.84 10.30
N CYS A 415 -17.04 -17.06 10.80
CA CYS A 415 -16.84 -18.29 10.04
C CYS A 415 -17.94 -18.60 9.02
N GLY A 416 -18.95 -17.73 8.88
CA GLY A 416 -20.01 -17.84 7.87
C GLY A 416 -20.59 -19.24 7.80
N ASP A 417 -21.43 -19.61 8.77
CA ASP A 417 -22.10 -20.89 8.72
C ASP A 417 -23.27 -20.78 7.73
N ASP A 418 -23.01 -21.14 6.46
CA ASP A 418 -23.93 -21.01 5.32
C ASP A 418 -25.33 -21.62 5.59
N ASN A 419 -25.42 -22.58 6.52
CA ASN A 419 -26.66 -23.27 6.89
C ASN A 419 -27.48 -22.57 7.99
N ASN A 420 -26.89 -21.59 8.69
CA ASN A 420 -27.56 -20.72 9.66
C ASN A 420 -27.48 -19.26 9.21
N LEU A 421 -27.70 -19.04 7.91
CA LEU A 421 -27.73 -17.74 7.24
C LEU A 421 -28.58 -16.75 8.05
N PHE A 422 -27.94 -15.97 8.93
CA PHE A 422 -28.55 -14.95 9.78
C PHE A 422 -29.93 -15.33 10.34
N GLY A 423 -30.04 -16.55 10.87
CA GLY A 423 -31.29 -17.11 11.37
C GLY A 423 -31.86 -16.34 12.56
N SER A 424 -32.75 -15.38 12.27
CA SER A 424 -33.94 -14.96 13.02
C SER A 424 -33.84 -14.58 14.52
N SER A 425 -32.69 -14.67 15.18
CA SER A 425 -32.51 -14.04 16.49
C SER A 425 -32.39 -12.54 16.23
N GLY A 426 -33.51 -11.82 16.35
CA GLY A 426 -33.68 -10.42 15.99
C GLY A 426 -32.81 -9.41 16.76
N SER A 427 -31.74 -9.85 17.43
CA SER A 427 -30.70 -8.96 17.90
C SER A 427 -29.73 -8.72 16.73
N LYS A 428 -29.94 -7.60 16.03
CA LYS A 428 -28.94 -6.98 15.13
C LYS A 428 -27.78 -6.45 15.99
N ASP A 429 -27.20 -7.32 16.81
CA ASP A 429 -26.13 -6.95 17.71
C ASP A 429 -24.93 -6.54 16.86
N PHE A 430 -24.42 -5.37 17.20
CA PHE A 430 -23.31 -4.68 16.57
C PHE A 430 -22.24 -5.66 16.09
N PHE A 431 -21.81 -5.51 14.83
CA PHE A 431 -20.68 -6.26 14.30
C PHE A 431 -19.40 -5.76 15.01
N GLN A 432 -19.11 -6.31 16.18
CA GLN A 432 -18.06 -5.84 17.08
C GLN A 432 -16.66 -6.25 16.60
N VAL A 433 -16.23 -5.78 15.43
CA VAL A 433 -14.88 -6.07 14.92
C VAL A 433 -13.81 -5.62 15.88
N THR A 434 -13.91 -4.36 16.28
CA THR A 434 -12.88 -3.71 17.09
C THR A 434 -12.80 -4.31 18.49
N PRO A 435 -13.92 -4.54 19.23
CA PRO A 435 -13.85 -5.24 20.52
C PRO A 435 -13.31 -6.67 20.42
N ILE A 436 -13.69 -7.43 19.39
CA ILE A 436 -13.23 -8.81 19.20
C ILE A 436 -11.73 -8.84 18.88
N ILE A 437 -11.26 -7.97 17.98
CA ILE A 437 -9.82 -7.88 17.68
C ILE A 437 -9.05 -7.33 18.88
N ASN A 438 -9.60 -6.35 19.61
CA ASN A 438 -8.95 -5.88 20.83
C ASN A 438 -8.89 -6.98 21.90
N ALA A 439 -9.92 -7.82 22.04
CA ALA A 439 -9.88 -8.98 22.93
C ALA A 439 -8.79 -9.95 22.51
N ILE A 440 -8.71 -10.26 21.22
CA ILE A 440 -7.65 -11.06 20.59
C ILE A 440 -6.25 -10.48 20.89
N VAL A 441 -6.01 -9.21 20.62
CA VAL A 441 -4.69 -8.56 20.74
C VAL A 441 -4.29 -8.28 22.19
N SER A 442 -5.29 -8.06 23.06
CA SER A 442 -5.03 -7.72 24.45
C SER A 442 -4.45 -8.89 25.24
N ASN A 443 -4.50 -10.12 24.72
CA ASN A 443 -3.95 -11.35 25.31
C ASN A 443 -3.93 -11.27 26.84
N LYS A 444 -5.09 -10.91 27.41
CA LYS A 444 -5.30 -11.01 28.85
C LYS A 444 -5.63 -12.48 29.11
N GLU A 445 -4.67 -13.33 28.75
CA GLU A 445 -4.59 -14.68 29.26
C GLU A 445 -4.63 -14.51 30.76
N ARG A 446 -5.77 -14.85 31.34
CA ARG A 446 -5.85 -15.02 32.77
C ARG A 446 -4.97 -16.22 33.02
N ASP A 447 -3.71 -15.98 33.40
CA ASP A 447 -2.81 -16.95 34.00
C ASP A 447 -3.33 -17.42 35.38
N SER A 448 -4.65 -17.61 35.52
CA SER A 448 -5.31 -18.18 36.68
C SER A 448 -5.23 -19.71 36.67
N GLU A 449 -4.12 -20.28 36.21
CA GLU A 449 -3.77 -21.69 36.48
C GLU A 449 -3.01 -21.86 37.81
N GLY A 450 -2.68 -20.77 38.52
CA GLY A 450 -2.02 -20.84 39.84
C GLY A 450 -2.92 -20.48 41.02
N GLY A 451 -3.88 -21.32 41.40
CA GLY A 451 -4.81 -20.96 42.47
C GLY A 451 -5.63 -22.06 43.16
N ASP A 452 -5.25 -23.33 43.06
CA ASP A 452 -5.79 -24.38 43.94
C ASP A 452 -5.23 -24.18 45.36
N ASN A 453 -5.77 -23.22 46.13
CA ASN A 453 -5.75 -23.20 47.61
C ASN A 453 -6.37 -21.90 48.17
N ALA A 454 -7.70 -21.86 48.35
CA ALA A 454 -8.33 -21.18 49.48
C ALA A 454 -9.82 -21.58 49.57
N ALA A 455 -10.08 -22.63 50.35
CA ALA A 455 -11.40 -22.87 50.89
C ALA A 455 -11.77 -21.76 51.89
N ALA A 456 -13.04 -21.34 51.80
CA ALA A 456 -13.90 -20.77 52.84
C ALA A 456 -13.90 -19.24 53.06
N SER A 457 -15.14 -18.75 53.21
CA SER A 457 -15.61 -17.45 53.73
C SER A 457 -15.54 -16.28 52.72
N GLY A 458 -16.62 -15.69 52.23
CA GLY A 458 -18.03 -15.72 52.61
C GLY A 458 -18.71 -14.44 52.09
N GLY A 459 -19.93 -14.57 51.55
CA GLY A 459 -20.98 -13.55 51.48
C GLY A 459 -20.67 -12.18 50.87
N GLY A 460 -21.05 -11.98 49.61
CA GLY A 460 -21.17 -10.66 48.98
C GLY A 460 -21.66 -10.79 47.53
N GLU A 461 -22.97 -10.93 47.33
CA GLU A 461 -23.61 -10.82 46.01
C GLU A 461 -23.56 -9.36 45.54
N GLU A 462 -22.48 -8.98 44.86
CA GLU A 462 -22.53 -7.86 43.91
C GLU A 462 -22.42 -8.45 42.51
N ALA A 463 -23.54 -8.35 41.78
CA ALA A 463 -23.65 -8.76 40.38
C ALA A 463 -22.83 -7.81 39.49
N ASP A 464 -21.52 -8.05 39.43
CA ASP A 464 -20.66 -7.42 38.44
C ASP A 464 -20.94 -8.05 37.07
N ALA A 465 -21.69 -7.33 36.24
CA ALA A 465 -22.08 -7.71 34.89
C ALA A 465 -20.91 -7.59 33.89
N GLY A 466 -19.72 -8.02 34.30
CA GLY A 466 -18.59 -8.21 33.41
C GLY A 466 -18.87 -9.40 32.50
N ALA A 467 -19.36 -9.12 31.29
CA ALA A 467 -19.55 -10.10 30.23
C ALA A 467 -18.19 -10.74 29.85
N GLY A 468 -17.81 -11.76 30.60
CA GLY A 468 -16.68 -12.61 30.27
C GLY A 468 -17.02 -13.36 28.98
N VAL A 469 -16.40 -12.96 27.88
CA VAL A 469 -16.41 -13.74 26.63
C VAL A 469 -15.79 -15.10 26.96
N LYS A 470 -16.59 -16.17 26.91
CA LYS A 470 -16.13 -17.53 27.14
C LYS A 470 -15.17 -17.94 26.00
N ASP A 471 -14.13 -18.70 26.31
CA ASP A 471 -13.13 -19.18 25.33
C ASP A 471 -13.77 -19.99 24.17
N ASP A 472 -14.99 -20.50 24.35
CA ASP A 472 -15.79 -21.14 23.31
C ASP A 472 -16.14 -20.23 22.11
N ALA A 473 -15.81 -18.93 22.15
CA ALA A 473 -16.11 -17.97 21.10
C ALA A 473 -15.12 -17.98 19.90
N PHE A 474 -14.02 -18.72 20.01
CA PHE A 474 -12.95 -18.72 19.00
C PHE A 474 -12.66 -20.12 18.44
N VAL A 475 -12.31 -20.18 17.16
CA VAL A 475 -11.83 -21.39 16.46
C VAL A 475 -10.42 -21.18 15.91
N PRO A 476 -9.66 -22.24 15.61
CA PRO A 476 -8.40 -22.10 14.89
C PRO A 476 -8.58 -21.37 13.55
N SER A 477 -7.69 -20.43 13.24
CA SER A 477 -7.73 -19.67 11.99
C SER A 477 -7.38 -20.55 10.79
N LEU A 478 -8.38 -20.82 9.94
CA LEU A 478 -8.18 -21.54 8.68
C LEU A 478 -7.31 -20.75 7.70
N HIS A 479 -7.36 -19.41 7.75
CA HIS A 479 -6.53 -18.54 6.91
C HIS A 479 -5.06 -18.70 7.23
N ARG A 480 -4.71 -18.64 8.53
CA ARG A 480 -3.32 -18.85 8.97
C ARG A 480 -2.84 -20.25 8.60
N ALA A 481 -3.63 -21.28 8.88
CA ALA A 481 -3.29 -22.66 8.54
C ALA A 481 -3.07 -22.84 7.02
N SER A 482 -3.97 -22.26 6.21
CA SER A 482 -3.84 -22.24 4.75
C SER A 482 -2.57 -21.52 4.29
N LEU A 483 -2.21 -20.38 4.89
CA LEU A 483 -0.99 -19.66 4.52
C LEU A 483 0.25 -20.49 4.83
N LEU A 484 0.31 -21.14 5.99
CA LEU A 484 1.41 -22.02 6.36
C LEU A 484 1.51 -23.23 5.43
N GLU A 485 0.37 -23.82 5.05
CA GLU A 485 0.33 -24.90 4.06
C GLU A 485 0.84 -24.42 2.69
N MET A 486 0.33 -23.28 2.21
CA MET A 486 0.70 -22.70 0.93
C MET A 486 2.18 -22.31 0.87
N LEU A 487 2.74 -21.76 1.95
CA LEU A 487 4.18 -21.46 2.07
C LEU A 487 5.06 -22.72 2.01
N SER A 488 4.50 -23.88 2.34
CA SER A 488 5.20 -25.17 2.28
C SER A 488 4.93 -25.96 0.99
N GLY A 489 4.17 -25.41 0.03
CA GLY A 489 3.62 -26.15 -1.11
C GLY A 489 3.59 -25.39 -2.45
N ASP A 490 2.63 -25.72 -3.31
CA ASP A 490 2.61 -25.26 -4.72
C ASP A 490 2.29 -23.77 -4.90
N GLU A 491 1.63 -23.14 -3.92
CA GLU A 491 1.21 -21.73 -4.00
C GLU A 491 2.09 -20.79 -3.18
N THR A 492 3.33 -21.23 -2.92
CA THR A 492 4.29 -20.53 -2.08
C THR A 492 4.61 -19.12 -2.57
N ILE A 493 4.65 -18.87 -3.89
CA ILE A 493 4.91 -17.53 -4.45
C ILE A 493 3.87 -16.52 -3.94
N ILE A 494 2.58 -16.85 -4.07
CA ILE A 494 1.49 -15.92 -3.73
C ILE A 494 1.41 -15.72 -2.21
N ALA A 495 1.58 -16.78 -1.43
CA ALA A 495 1.65 -16.67 0.03
C ALA A 495 2.88 -15.85 0.48
N SER A 496 4.02 -16.01 -0.21
CA SER A 496 5.24 -15.28 0.10
C SER A 496 5.12 -13.80 -0.22
N MET A 497 4.45 -13.45 -1.33
CA MET A 497 4.15 -12.05 -1.68
C MET A 497 3.30 -11.39 -0.60
N LEU A 498 2.23 -12.04 -0.12
CA LEU A 498 1.41 -11.48 0.97
C LEU A 498 2.23 -11.31 2.25
N LEU A 499 2.99 -12.32 2.68
CA LEU A 499 3.76 -12.22 3.91
C LEU A 499 4.88 -11.17 3.79
N GLY A 500 5.52 -11.07 2.63
CA GLY A 500 6.52 -10.04 2.33
C GLY A 500 5.94 -8.64 2.48
N THR A 501 4.81 -8.35 1.82
CA THR A 501 4.15 -7.05 1.94
C THR A 501 3.67 -6.76 3.37
N ILE A 502 3.28 -7.79 4.14
CA ILE A 502 2.95 -7.64 5.56
C ILE A 502 4.18 -7.22 6.39
N LEU A 503 5.34 -7.84 6.13
CA LEU A 503 6.59 -7.53 6.84
C LEU A 503 7.20 -6.18 6.43
N GLU A 504 6.94 -5.72 5.19
CA GLU A 504 7.33 -4.40 4.71
C GLU A 504 6.43 -3.28 5.27
N ASN A 505 5.21 -3.60 5.72
CA ASN A 505 4.26 -2.58 6.15
C ASN A 505 4.50 -2.11 7.59
N ASP A 506 4.99 -0.87 7.74
CA ASP A 506 5.26 -0.20 9.02
C ASP A 506 4.07 -0.06 9.99
N ALA A 507 2.84 -0.31 9.53
CA ALA A 507 1.69 -0.35 10.43
C ALA A 507 1.76 -1.54 11.40
N LEU A 508 2.35 -2.67 10.98
CA LEU A 508 2.56 -3.85 11.82
C LEU A 508 3.96 -3.77 12.41
N ASP A 509 4.06 -3.19 13.61
CA ASP A 509 5.31 -3.20 14.36
C ASP A 509 5.68 -4.61 14.83
N ASP A 510 6.94 -4.80 15.20
CA ASP A 510 7.46 -6.13 15.53
C ASP A 510 6.73 -6.75 16.75
N ASN A 511 6.27 -5.94 17.70
CA ASN A 511 5.41 -6.37 18.81
C ASN A 511 4.04 -6.89 18.32
N ALA A 512 3.43 -6.25 17.31
CA ALA A 512 2.23 -6.78 16.70
C ALA A 512 2.51 -8.10 15.98
N LEU A 513 3.62 -8.21 15.23
CA LEU A 513 4.00 -9.43 14.53
C LEU A 513 4.32 -10.59 15.50
N GLU A 514 4.94 -10.31 16.64
CA GLU A 514 5.14 -11.26 17.74
C GLU A 514 3.80 -11.76 18.29
N LYS A 515 2.87 -10.86 18.63
CA LYS A 515 1.53 -11.23 19.12
C LYS A 515 0.72 -12.04 18.12
N LEU A 516 0.97 -11.86 16.83
CA LEU A 516 0.36 -12.65 15.77
C LEU A 516 1.06 -14.00 15.56
N GLY A 517 2.20 -14.23 16.22
CA GLY A 517 3.04 -15.41 16.10
C GLY A 517 3.71 -15.51 14.72
N VAL A 518 4.01 -14.37 14.10
CA VAL A 518 4.85 -14.27 12.91
C VAL A 518 6.31 -14.21 13.32
N LEU A 519 6.63 -13.39 14.33
CA LEU A 519 7.94 -13.36 14.97
C LEU A 519 7.92 -14.24 16.24
N PRO A 520 9.06 -14.85 16.62
CA PRO A 520 9.17 -15.58 17.88
C PRO A 520 9.07 -14.61 19.07
N SER A 521 8.53 -15.09 20.20
CA SER A 521 8.54 -14.30 21.43
C SER A 521 9.92 -14.35 22.07
N PRO A 522 10.53 -13.22 22.47
CA PRO A 522 11.83 -13.20 23.12
C PRO A 522 11.82 -13.87 24.51
N ASN A 523 10.65 -14.15 25.08
CA ASN A 523 10.52 -14.80 26.40
C ASN A 523 10.46 -16.33 26.31
N ASP A 524 10.20 -16.90 25.13
CA ASP A 524 10.03 -18.33 24.93
C ASP A 524 11.21 -18.89 24.09
N ASP A 525 12.30 -19.23 24.79
CA ASP A 525 13.56 -19.72 24.20
C ASP A 525 13.42 -20.93 23.25
N GLU A 526 12.29 -21.64 23.28
CA GLU A 526 12.04 -22.85 22.48
C GLU A 526 11.02 -22.65 21.35
N GLN A 527 10.33 -21.51 21.25
CA GLN A 527 9.23 -21.37 20.31
C GLN A 527 9.69 -20.79 18.96
N VAL A 528 9.97 -21.68 18.01
CA VAL A 528 10.18 -21.32 16.60
C VAL A 528 8.87 -20.83 16.01
N SER A 529 8.91 -19.74 15.22
CA SER A 529 7.71 -19.27 14.53
C SER A 529 7.20 -20.34 13.55
N PRO A 530 5.89 -20.64 13.50
CA PRO A 530 5.37 -21.60 12.54
C PRO A 530 5.61 -21.16 11.08
N PHE A 531 5.80 -19.86 10.83
CA PHE A 531 6.17 -19.35 9.51
C PHE A 531 7.61 -19.69 9.16
N GLU A 532 8.54 -19.63 10.12
CA GLU A 532 9.92 -20.11 9.93
C GLU A 532 9.93 -21.60 9.57
N ASP A 533 9.16 -22.43 10.29
CA ASP A 533 9.06 -23.86 10.03
C ASP A 533 8.47 -24.17 8.64
N ALA A 534 7.44 -23.43 8.23
CA ALA A 534 6.83 -23.59 6.89
C ALA A 534 7.82 -23.24 5.77
N LEU A 535 8.56 -22.13 5.91
CA LEU A 535 9.60 -21.72 4.96
C LEU A 535 10.76 -22.73 4.94
N ALA A 536 11.21 -23.19 6.11
CA ALA A 536 12.25 -24.19 6.23
C ALA A 536 11.86 -25.49 5.52
N LYS A 537 10.61 -25.94 5.71
CA LYS A 537 10.07 -27.13 5.06
C LYS A 537 10.05 -26.99 3.53
N PHE A 538 9.65 -25.83 3.01
CA PHE A 538 9.68 -25.59 1.56
C PHE A 538 11.11 -25.62 1.01
N LEU A 539 12.02 -24.91 1.67
CA LEU A 539 13.41 -24.79 1.23
C LEU A 539 14.14 -26.14 1.26
N THR A 540 13.92 -26.95 2.30
CA THR A 540 14.51 -28.30 2.42
C THR A 540 13.96 -29.27 1.39
N THR A 541 12.63 -29.35 1.24
CA THR A 541 11.99 -30.27 0.29
C THR A 541 12.47 -30.07 -1.15
N ASN A 542 12.74 -28.82 -1.53
CA ASN A 542 13.14 -28.46 -2.89
C ASN A 542 14.68 -28.45 -3.12
N THR A 543 15.48 -28.53 -2.05
CA THR A 543 16.95 -28.59 -2.15
C THR A 543 17.51 -30.00 -2.01
N GLU A 544 16.77 -30.91 -1.36
CA GLU A 544 17.17 -32.31 -1.18
C GLU A 544 16.94 -33.21 -2.41
N GLU A 545 16.31 -32.71 -3.49
CA GLU A 545 16.20 -33.45 -4.75
C GLU A 545 17.59 -33.62 -5.41
N ASP A 546 18.23 -34.72 -5.01
CA ASP A 546 19.48 -35.35 -5.45
C ASP A 546 20.38 -34.53 -6.40
N PRO A 547 21.31 -33.71 -5.87
CA PRO A 547 22.34 -33.05 -6.68
C PRO A 547 23.31 -34.04 -7.36
N GLU A 548 23.32 -35.31 -6.94
CA GLU A 548 24.10 -36.40 -7.55
C GLU A 548 23.30 -37.22 -8.57
N ALA A 549 22.03 -36.90 -8.83
CA ALA A 549 21.39 -37.28 -10.06
C ALA A 549 22.08 -36.52 -11.20
N GLU A 550 23.29 -36.99 -11.59
CA GLU A 550 24.03 -36.52 -12.75
C GLU A 550 23.01 -36.30 -13.86
N PRO A 551 23.01 -35.14 -14.54
CA PRO A 551 22.24 -34.98 -15.75
C PRO A 551 22.74 -36.09 -16.66
N ARG A 552 21.98 -37.20 -16.78
CA ARG A 552 22.39 -38.42 -17.48
C ARG A 552 23.02 -37.96 -18.76
N GLN A 553 24.36 -38.04 -18.81
CA GLN A 553 25.10 -37.45 -19.90
C GLN A 553 24.52 -38.05 -21.16
N LEU A 554 24.01 -37.18 -22.03
CA LEU A 554 23.55 -37.50 -23.38
C LEU A 554 24.77 -37.87 -24.25
N THR A 555 25.70 -38.65 -23.73
CA THR A 555 26.83 -39.24 -24.43
C THR A 555 26.39 -40.55 -25.08
N THR A 556 25.38 -40.48 -25.95
CA THR A 556 25.18 -41.54 -26.96
C THR A 556 25.15 -40.91 -28.33
N SER A 557 26.26 -41.11 -29.04
CA SER A 557 26.51 -41.02 -30.48
C SER A 557 25.30 -40.62 -31.36
N PRO A 558 25.43 -39.58 -32.21
CA PRO A 558 24.31 -38.96 -32.93
C PRO A 558 23.82 -39.75 -34.16
N ARG A 559 23.74 -41.09 -34.11
CA ARG A 559 23.49 -41.88 -35.33
C ARG A 559 22.32 -42.84 -35.39
N ASN A 560 21.57 -43.16 -34.33
CA ASN A 560 20.41 -44.07 -34.49
C ASN A 560 19.37 -44.01 -33.34
N TYR A 561 18.88 -42.83 -32.96
CA TYR A 561 17.66 -42.75 -32.15
C TYR A 561 16.44 -42.46 -33.01
N LYS A 562 15.62 -43.49 -33.19
CA LYS A 562 14.25 -43.36 -33.68
C LYS A 562 13.49 -42.39 -32.78
N ARG A 563 13.15 -41.27 -33.39
CA ARG A 563 12.16 -40.24 -33.02
C ARG A 563 10.82 -40.87 -32.59
N SER A 564 10.68 -41.30 -31.33
CA SER A 564 9.41 -41.88 -30.85
C SER A 564 9.17 -41.87 -29.33
N THR A 565 9.76 -40.93 -28.59
CA THR A 565 9.31 -40.58 -27.21
C THR A 565 9.39 -39.06 -27.02
N SER A 566 8.21 -38.47 -27.25
CA SER A 566 7.65 -37.16 -26.88
C SER A 566 8.55 -36.04 -26.34
N GLY A 567 8.82 -35.01 -27.16
CA GLY A 567 9.29 -33.69 -26.70
C GLY A 567 8.38 -33.03 -25.63
N ALA A 568 7.14 -33.52 -25.48
CA ALA A 568 6.22 -33.06 -24.44
C ALA A 568 6.69 -33.38 -23.01
N GLU A 569 7.46 -34.44 -22.77
CA GLU A 569 7.99 -34.75 -21.42
C GLU A 569 9.15 -33.82 -21.06
N ALA A 570 10.03 -33.51 -22.02
CA ALA A 570 11.14 -32.60 -21.82
C ALA A 570 10.64 -31.15 -21.59
N GLU A 571 9.62 -30.72 -22.33
CA GLU A 571 9.01 -29.40 -22.13
C GLU A 571 8.27 -29.30 -20.80
N GLY A 572 7.62 -30.38 -20.34
CA GLY A 572 6.99 -30.46 -19.03
C GLY A 572 7.99 -30.26 -17.88
N LYS A 573 9.12 -30.97 -17.92
CA LYS A 573 10.20 -30.82 -16.93
C LYS A 573 10.85 -29.44 -16.94
N ARG A 574 10.90 -28.76 -18.09
CA ARG A 574 11.45 -27.40 -18.18
C ARG A 574 10.57 -26.38 -17.46
N LYS A 575 9.25 -26.44 -17.65
CA LYS A 575 8.28 -25.52 -17.01
C LYS A 575 8.24 -25.70 -15.48
N THR A 576 8.40 -26.92 -14.98
CA THR A 576 8.48 -27.17 -13.53
C THR A 576 9.73 -26.54 -12.93
N ASN A 577 10.88 -26.63 -13.60
CA ASN A 577 12.12 -26.04 -13.11
C ASN A 577 12.09 -24.50 -13.10
N GLU A 578 11.48 -23.87 -14.11
CA GLU A 578 11.31 -22.41 -14.13
C GLU A 578 10.41 -21.93 -12.98
N THR A 579 9.29 -22.62 -12.74
CA THR A 579 8.36 -22.28 -11.65
C THR A 579 9.03 -22.47 -10.29
N LEU A 580 9.81 -23.54 -10.13
CA LEU A 580 10.56 -23.80 -8.91
C LEU A 580 11.60 -22.72 -8.64
N SER A 581 12.36 -22.30 -9.67
CA SER A 581 13.36 -21.24 -9.53
C SER A 581 12.74 -19.93 -9.05
N VAL A 582 11.60 -19.53 -9.63
CA VAL A 582 10.88 -18.33 -9.20
C VAL A 582 10.36 -18.50 -7.79
N ALA A 583 9.78 -19.66 -7.45
CA ALA A 583 9.28 -19.91 -6.11
C ALA A 583 10.37 -19.80 -5.05
N VAL A 584 11.56 -20.36 -5.30
CA VAL A 584 12.63 -20.27 -4.32
C VAL A 584 13.22 -18.87 -4.23
N GLU A 585 13.24 -18.09 -5.32
CA GLU A 585 13.62 -16.66 -5.27
C GLU A 585 12.71 -15.89 -4.31
N PHE A 586 11.39 -15.99 -4.49
CA PHE A 586 10.42 -15.31 -3.61
C PHE A 586 10.54 -15.75 -2.15
N VAL A 587 10.71 -17.04 -1.90
CA VAL A 587 10.86 -17.59 -0.55
C VAL A 587 12.17 -17.16 0.09
N SER A 588 13.25 -17.10 -0.68
CA SER A 588 14.55 -16.68 -0.16
C SER A 588 14.54 -15.20 0.20
N SER A 589 13.94 -14.34 -0.65
CA SER A 589 13.75 -12.92 -0.36
C SER A 589 12.87 -12.72 0.88
N LEU A 590 11.75 -13.43 0.98
CA LEU A 590 10.92 -13.43 2.18
C LEU A 590 11.68 -13.92 3.42
N GLY A 591 12.47 -14.98 3.27
CA GLY A 591 13.26 -15.55 4.34
C GLY A 591 14.29 -14.55 4.87
N VAL A 592 14.92 -13.79 4.00
CA VAL A 592 15.84 -12.71 4.40
C VAL A 592 15.10 -11.61 5.15
N MET A 593 13.97 -11.12 4.63
CA MET A 593 13.17 -10.08 5.31
C MET A 593 12.71 -10.54 6.70
N LEU A 594 12.25 -11.79 6.81
CA LEU A 594 11.84 -12.36 8.09
C LEU A 594 13.02 -12.46 9.04
N MET A 595 14.17 -12.95 8.58
CA MET A 595 15.38 -13.07 9.40
C MET A 595 15.86 -11.71 9.89
N GLU A 596 15.87 -10.68 9.04
CA GLU A 596 16.21 -9.30 9.39
C GLU A 596 15.27 -8.77 10.50
N ARG A 597 13.96 -8.95 10.34
CA ARG A 597 12.96 -8.55 11.34
C ARG A 597 13.11 -9.30 12.66
N ILE A 598 13.32 -10.62 12.63
CA ILE A 598 13.55 -11.42 13.86
C ILE A 598 14.79 -10.90 14.59
N ILE A 599 15.85 -10.60 13.84
CA ILE A 599 17.09 -10.07 14.39
C ILE A 599 16.86 -8.74 15.11
N PHE A 600 16.24 -7.79 14.42
CA PHE A 600 15.96 -6.47 14.99
C PHE A 600 15.04 -6.55 16.21
N HIS A 601 13.99 -7.38 16.13
CA HIS A 601 13.02 -7.53 17.22
C HIS A 601 13.59 -8.22 18.47
N THR A 602 14.33 -9.31 18.28
CA THR A 602 14.69 -10.22 19.39
C THR A 602 16.02 -9.83 20.03
N TRP A 603 17.00 -9.40 19.22
CA TRP A 603 18.37 -9.23 19.69
C TRP A 603 18.88 -7.80 19.60
N THR A 604 18.05 -6.83 19.18
CA THR A 604 18.43 -5.41 19.22
C THR A 604 17.44 -4.58 20.04
N GLU A 605 17.95 -3.72 20.92
CA GLU A 605 17.16 -2.68 21.57
C GLU A 605 17.76 -1.32 21.20
N GLY A 606 16.99 -0.50 20.47
CA GLY A 606 17.50 0.78 19.95
C GLY A 606 18.67 0.65 18.98
N GLY A 607 18.80 -0.51 18.32
CA GLY A 607 19.92 -0.84 17.43
C GLY A 607 21.18 -1.37 18.13
N GLU A 608 21.17 -1.51 19.47
CA GLU A 608 22.25 -2.15 20.22
C GLU A 608 21.93 -3.62 20.48
N CYS A 609 22.91 -4.51 20.26
CA CYS A 609 22.74 -5.93 20.51
C CYS A 609 22.62 -6.22 22.01
N LEU A 610 21.53 -6.86 22.44
CA LEU A 610 21.27 -7.15 23.85
C LEU A 610 22.18 -8.25 24.41
N GLU A 611 22.26 -9.42 23.75
CA GLU A 611 23.12 -10.54 24.14
C GLU A 611 23.60 -11.39 22.94
N VAL A 612 24.91 -11.65 22.86
CA VAL A 612 25.55 -12.40 21.75
C VAL A 612 25.28 -13.91 21.81
N VAL A 613 25.17 -14.48 23.02
CA VAL A 613 25.08 -15.93 23.23
C VAL A 613 23.74 -16.52 22.76
N PRO A 614 22.57 -15.91 23.06
CA PRO A 614 21.28 -16.39 22.56
C PRO A 614 21.18 -16.35 21.03
N PHE A 615 21.77 -15.32 20.39
CA PHE A 615 21.80 -15.22 18.93
C PHE A 615 22.62 -16.34 18.28
N ASP A 616 23.83 -16.63 18.79
CA ASP A 616 24.67 -17.72 18.27
C ASP A 616 23.97 -19.08 18.40
N HIS A 617 23.26 -19.30 19.51
CA HIS A 617 22.45 -20.50 19.70
C HIS A 617 21.33 -20.57 18.67
N TYR A 618 20.50 -19.53 18.55
CA TYR A 618 19.41 -19.47 17.56
C TYR A 618 19.91 -19.67 16.14
N TYR A 619 20.97 -18.97 15.72
CA TYR A 619 21.54 -19.08 14.37
C TYR A 619 21.98 -20.52 14.06
N LYS A 620 22.59 -21.20 15.04
CA LYS A 620 23.03 -22.59 14.88
C LYS A 620 21.89 -23.61 14.97
N SER A 621 20.88 -23.36 15.80
CA SER A 621 19.80 -24.31 16.06
C SER A 621 18.59 -24.12 15.15
N SER A 622 18.42 -22.95 14.53
CA SER A 622 17.27 -22.63 13.69
C SER A 622 17.33 -23.43 12.38
N LYS A 623 16.37 -24.33 12.21
CA LYS A 623 16.17 -25.09 10.96
C LYS A 623 15.90 -24.15 9.79
N PHE A 624 15.27 -23.02 10.05
CA PHE A 624 14.99 -22.00 9.05
C PHE A 624 16.27 -21.34 8.53
N VAL A 625 17.15 -20.89 9.42
CA VAL A 625 18.46 -20.30 9.02
C VAL A 625 19.30 -21.32 8.24
N GLN A 626 19.33 -22.58 8.70
CA GLN A 626 20.03 -23.66 8.00
C GLN A 626 19.45 -23.89 6.60
N ALA A 627 18.12 -24.01 6.48
CA ALA A 627 17.45 -24.23 5.20
C ALA A 627 17.63 -23.06 4.23
N LEU A 628 17.55 -21.82 4.71
CA LEU A 628 17.79 -20.61 3.92
C LEU A 628 19.25 -20.57 3.41
N THR A 629 20.21 -20.83 4.29
CA THR A 629 21.63 -20.87 3.92
C THR A 629 21.92 -21.97 2.91
N SER A 630 21.38 -23.17 3.10
CA SER A 630 21.51 -24.29 2.16
C SER A 630 20.88 -23.99 0.80
N SER A 631 19.70 -23.37 0.78
CA SER A 631 19.04 -22.92 -0.45
C SER A 631 19.90 -21.89 -1.18
N LEU A 632 20.31 -20.82 -0.51
CA LEU A 632 21.15 -19.78 -1.12
C LEU A 632 22.48 -20.34 -1.64
N ALA A 633 23.11 -21.26 -0.91
CA ALA A 633 24.31 -21.96 -1.35
C ALA A 633 24.07 -22.86 -2.58
N TYR A 634 22.92 -23.55 -2.63
CA TYR A 634 22.49 -24.31 -3.80
C TYR A 634 22.34 -23.41 -5.02
N PHE A 635 21.67 -22.26 -4.89
CA PHE A 635 21.52 -21.30 -6.00
C PHE A 635 22.85 -20.71 -6.44
N ALA A 636 23.72 -20.32 -5.50
CA ALA A 636 25.05 -19.86 -5.83
C ALA A 636 25.86 -20.92 -6.61
N SER A 637 25.72 -22.19 -6.23
CA SER A 637 26.36 -23.32 -6.91
C SER A 637 25.74 -23.64 -8.26
N PHE A 638 24.42 -23.56 -8.38
CA PHE A 638 23.68 -23.77 -9.62
C PHE A 638 24.00 -22.67 -10.63
N ALA A 639 23.99 -21.42 -10.21
CA ALA A 639 24.28 -20.29 -11.07
C ALA A 639 25.77 -20.22 -11.44
N LYS A 640 26.68 -20.68 -10.56
CA LYS A 640 28.08 -20.95 -10.92
C LYS A 640 28.19 -22.03 -12.01
N ARG A 641 27.46 -23.15 -11.88
CA ARG A 641 27.42 -24.22 -12.90
C ARG A 641 26.90 -23.71 -14.24
N LEU A 642 25.82 -22.91 -14.23
CA LEU A 642 25.31 -22.25 -15.42
C LEU A 642 26.35 -21.31 -16.04
N ALA A 643 27.05 -20.52 -15.23
CA ALA A 643 28.11 -19.64 -15.73
C ALA A 643 29.34 -20.37 -16.30
N GLU A 644 29.57 -21.62 -15.86
CA GLU A 644 30.66 -22.49 -16.34
C GLU A 644 30.25 -23.36 -17.54
N ASP A 645 28.97 -23.44 -17.88
CA ASP A 645 28.46 -24.21 -19.00
C ASP A 645 28.59 -23.41 -20.31
N ASP A 646 29.47 -23.86 -21.22
CA ASP A 646 29.65 -23.25 -22.55
C ASP A 646 28.33 -23.25 -23.36
N SER A 647 27.35 -24.11 -22.98
CA SER A 647 26.01 -24.12 -23.59
C SER A 647 25.11 -22.99 -23.12
N LEU A 648 25.51 -22.17 -22.14
CA LEU A 648 24.73 -21.00 -21.73
C LEU A 648 24.60 -20.01 -22.89
N GLU A 649 25.65 -19.85 -23.70
CA GLU A 649 25.62 -19.07 -24.94
C GLU A 649 24.65 -19.68 -25.95
N GLU A 650 24.67 -21.01 -26.15
CA GLU A 650 23.73 -21.72 -27.02
C GLU A 650 22.28 -21.69 -26.50
N TYR A 651 22.08 -21.71 -25.19
CA TYR A 651 20.78 -21.61 -24.52
C TYR A 651 20.18 -20.22 -24.71
N PHE A 652 20.97 -19.18 -24.45
CA PHE A 652 20.58 -17.80 -24.71
C PHE A 652 20.31 -17.58 -26.20
N GLN A 653 21.11 -18.15 -27.08
CA GLN A 653 20.91 -18.07 -28.53
C GLN A 653 19.65 -18.85 -28.98
N ALA A 654 19.37 -20.01 -28.40
CA ALA A 654 18.19 -20.83 -28.71
C ALA A 654 16.90 -20.17 -28.20
N GLU A 655 16.91 -19.61 -26.99
CA GLU A 655 15.78 -18.88 -26.41
C GLU A 655 15.53 -17.55 -27.14
N PHE A 656 16.60 -16.87 -27.56
CA PHE A 656 16.55 -15.73 -28.47
C PHE A 656 15.90 -16.12 -29.81
N ASN A 657 16.33 -17.23 -30.41
CA ASN A 657 15.76 -17.71 -31.66
C ASN A 657 14.28 -18.11 -31.49
N LEU A 658 13.91 -18.75 -30.38
CA LEU A 658 12.54 -19.18 -30.10
C LEU A 658 11.58 -17.97 -29.99
N ARG A 659 12.03 -16.86 -29.40
CA ARG A 659 11.18 -15.69 -29.12
C ARG A 659 11.22 -14.61 -30.22
N TYR A 660 12.29 -14.55 -31.01
CA TYR A 660 12.52 -13.44 -31.96
C TYR A 660 12.78 -13.86 -33.42
N VAL A 661 13.05 -15.14 -33.73
CA VAL A 661 13.23 -15.60 -35.13
C VAL A 661 11.90 -15.99 -35.78
N SER A 662 10.82 -16.15 -35.01
CA SER A 662 9.45 -16.28 -35.56
C SER A 662 9.00 -15.08 -36.41
N THR A 663 9.70 -13.94 -36.33
CA THR A 663 9.38 -12.72 -37.07
C THR A 663 9.70 -12.81 -38.57
N GLU A 664 10.63 -13.68 -38.99
CA GLU A 664 10.92 -13.86 -40.42
C GLU A 664 9.78 -14.56 -41.18
N ALA A 665 9.04 -15.46 -40.52
CA ALA A 665 7.87 -16.11 -41.12
C ALA A 665 6.66 -15.17 -41.27
N ASN A 666 6.63 -14.04 -40.55
CA ASN A 666 5.57 -13.04 -40.63
C ASN A 666 5.91 -11.83 -41.52
N ASN A 667 7.15 -11.69 -41.98
CA ASN A 667 7.52 -10.66 -42.94
C ASN A 667 6.86 -10.84 -44.32
N ASP A 668 6.43 -12.06 -44.66
CA ASP A 668 5.62 -12.31 -45.85
C ASP A 668 4.16 -11.86 -45.70
N ILE A 669 3.68 -11.66 -44.46
CA ILE A 669 2.31 -11.15 -44.17
C ILE A 669 2.28 -9.61 -44.09
N ILE A 670 3.40 -8.97 -43.76
CA ILE A 670 3.52 -7.50 -43.62
C ILE A 670 3.46 -6.78 -44.98
N GLN A 671 3.61 -7.48 -46.11
CA GLN A 671 3.37 -6.87 -47.44
C GLN A 671 1.87 -6.67 -47.76
N SER A 672 0.93 -7.24 -46.99
CA SER A 672 -0.50 -6.95 -47.13
C SER A 672 -0.98 -5.99 -46.03
N GLY A 673 -0.95 -4.70 -46.36
CA GLY A 673 -1.27 -3.54 -45.51
C GLY A 673 -2.29 -3.74 -44.38
N GLY A 674 -1.83 -3.49 -43.16
CA GLY A 674 -2.65 -3.32 -41.95
C GLY A 674 -1.79 -2.90 -40.76
N ASN A 675 -1.71 -1.60 -40.48
CA ASN A 675 -0.97 -1.05 -39.33
C ASN A 675 -1.77 -1.13 -38.02
N ARG A 676 -1.29 -1.88 -37.02
CA ARG A 676 -1.50 -1.76 -35.55
C ARG A 676 -0.53 -2.73 -34.82
N PRO A 677 -0.41 -2.76 -33.48
CA PRO A 677 0.06 -1.76 -32.52
C PRO A 677 1.25 -2.33 -31.70
N TYR A 678 2.20 -3.02 -32.32
CA TYR A 678 3.30 -3.69 -31.61
C TYR A 678 4.41 -2.75 -31.10
N HIS A 679 4.46 -1.52 -31.63
CA HIS A 679 5.52 -0.56 -31.31
C HIS A 679 5.35 0.10 -29.93
N GLU A 680 4.13 0.15 -29.39
CA GLU A 680 3.80 0.84 -28.14
C GLU A 680 4.20 0.03 -26.89
N ASN A 681 4.09 -1.30 -26.94
CA ASN A 681 4.45 -2.18 -25.83
C ASN A 681 5.96 -2.32 -25.64
N ASN A 682 6.74 -2.24 -26.73
CA ASN A 682 8.20 -2.23 -26.66
C ASN A 682 8.76 -0.91 -26.11
N ILE A 683 8.05 0.21 -26.33
CA ILE A 683 8.40 1.51 -25.75
C ILE A 683 8.06 1.54 -24.26
N LYS A 684 6.86 1.06 -23.85
CA LYS A 684 6.50 0.98 -22.42
C LYS A 684 7.44 0.10 -21.60
N LEU A 685 7.89 -1.03 -22.17
CA LEU A 685 8.87 -1.90 -21.52
C LEU A 685 10.28 -1.26 -21.49
N ALA A 686 10.68 -0.53 -22.53
CA ALA A 686 11.95 0.20 -22.56
C ALA A 686 11.97 1.37 -21.55
N CYS A 687 10.86 2.09 -21.38
CA CYS A 687 10.70 3.16 -20.38
C CYS A 687 10.66 2.61 -18.94
N CYS A 688 10.11 1.41 -18.70
CA CYS A 688 10.19 0.77 -17.38
C CYS A 688 11.62 0.33 -17.00
N ILE A 689 12.54 0.25 -17.97
CA ILE A 689 13.89 -0.29 -17.81
C ILE A 689 14.95 0.82 -17.84
N GLN A 690 14.71 1.96 -18.49
CA GLN A 690 15.59 3.14 -18.42
C GLN A 690 15.68 3.75 -17.01
N ASN A 691 14.74 3.43 -16.11
CA ASN A 691 14.79 3.82 -14.70
C ASN A 691 15.72 2.94 -13.84
N TYR A 692 16.49 2.01 -14.44
CA TYR A 692 17.52 1.23 -13.76
C TYR A 692 18.87 1.45 -14.46
N HIS A 693 19.72 2.32 -13.91
CA HIS A 693 20.98 2.69 -14.56
C HIS A 693 22.14 1.70 -14.24
N PRO A 694 22.83 1.14 -15.24
CA PRO A 694 24.04 0.31 -15.07
C PRO A 694 25.32 1.09 -14.72
N SER A 695 25.25 2.40 -14.49
CA SER A 695 26.44 3.24 -14.26
C SER A 695 27.14 2.93 -12.94
N ASN A 696 26.40 2.59 -11.88
CA ASN A 696 26.98 2.17 -10.61
C ASN A 696 27.76 0.85 -10.74
N PHE A 697 27.38 -0.01 -11.70
CA PHE A 697 28.05 -1.29 -11.97
C PHE A 697 29.46 -1.12 -12.54
N ILE A 698 29.74 -0.05 -13.30
CA ILE A 698 31.07 0.18 -13.89
C ILE A 698 32.02 0.83 -12.87
N ASP A 699 31.50 1.69 -12.00
CA ASP A 699 32.31 2.38 -11.00
C ASP A 699 32.65 1.45 -9.81
N ASP A 700 31.74 0.58 -9.37
CA ASP A 700 31.99 -0.37 -8.28
C ASP A 700 32.82 -1.60 -8.70
N ALA A 701 32.69 -2.06 -9.95
CA ALA A 701 33.56 -3.10 -10.49
C ALA A 701 35.02 -2.63 -10.59
N ASN A 702 35.25 -1.33 -10.84
CA ASN A 702 36.60 -0.75 -10.85
C ASN A 702 37.19 -0.62 -9.44
N VAL A 703 36.36 -0.45 -8.41
CA VAL A 703 36.78 -0.42 -6.99
C VAL A 703 37.21 -1.81 -6.52
N LEU A 704 36.48 -2.88 -6.91
CA LEU A 704 36.86 -4.26 -6.59
C LEU A 704 38.12 -4.74 -7.34
N LEU A 705 38.35 -4.26 -8.57
CA LEU A 705 39.57 -4.51 -9.35
C LEU A 705 40.80 -3.77 -8.81
N GLN A 706 40.64 -2.82 -7.88
CA GLN A 706 41.74 -2.09 -7.25
C GLN A 706 42.14 -2.63 -5.87
N SER A 707 41.56 -3.75 -5.40
CA SER A 707 42.05 -4.38 -4.17
C SER A 707 43.48 -4.91 -4.39
N SER A 708 44.42 -4.28 -3.72
CA SER A 708 45.86 -4.48 -3.87
C SER A 708 46.31 -5.77 -3.18
N ARG A 709 46.12 -6.92 -3.84
CA ARG A 709 46.81 -8.18 -3.47
C ARG A 709 47.95 -8.49 -4.46
N PRO A 710 49.13 -8.93 -3.98
CA PRO A 710 50.25 -9.26 -4.84
C PRO A 710 49.98 -10.55 -5.65
N PRO A 711 50.50 -10.66 -6.89
CA PRO A 711 50.14 -11.71 -7.83
C PRO A 711 50.88 -13.00 -7.47
N SER A 712 50.21 -13.97 -6.85
CA SER A 712 50.75 -15.34 -6.84
C SER A 712 49.76 -16.50 -6.76
N THR A 713 48.45 -16.26 -6.60
CA THR A 713 47.44 -17.31 -6.80
C THR A 713 46.15 -16.70 -7.33
N GLU A 714 45.92 -16.85 -8.64
CA GLU A 714 44.65 -16.48 -9.27
C GLU A 714 43.57 -17.44 -8.77
N THR A 715 42.63 -16.95 -7.97
CA THR A 715 41.52 -17.74 -7.41
C THR A 715 40.48 -18.02 -8.51
N ALA A 716 39.63 -19.03 -8.30
CA ALA A 716 38.50 -19.29 -9.20
C ALA A 716 37.53 -18.08 -9.29
N GLU A 717 37.53 -17.22 -8.26
CA GLU A 717 36.77 -15.97 -8.19
C GLU A 717 37.29 -14.91 -9.17
N ASP A 718 38.62 -14.74 -9.26
CA ASP A 718 39.26 -13.87 -10.25
C ASP A 718 38.97 -14.32 -11.68
N LYS A 719 38.87 -15.64 -11.91
CA LYS A 719 38.55 -16.19 -13.23
C LYS A 719 37.10 -15.93 -13.63
N ALA A 720 36.15 -16.08 -12.71
CA ALA A 720 34.73 -15.82 -12.98
C ALA A 720 34.46 -14.33 -13.26
N ALA A 721 35.05 -13.43 -12.47
CA ALA A 721 34.93 -11.98 -12.69
C ALA A 721 35.60 -11.55 -14.01
N LYS A 722 36.80 -12.07 -14.32
CA LYS A 722 37.45 -11.85 -15.62
C LYS A 722 36.64 -12.46 -16.78
N CYS A 723 35.96 -13.58 -16.58
CA CYS A 723 35.14 -14.21 -17.63
C CYS A 723 33.90 -13.37 -17.93
N ALA A 724 33.20 -12.86 -16.90
CA ALA A 724 32.06 -11.95 -17.07
C ALA A 724 32.46 -10.65 -17.80
N VAL A 725 33.56 -10.01 -17.38
CA VAL A 725 34.08 -8.79 -18.03
C VAL A 725 34.54 -9.07 -19.47
N ARG A 726 35.16 -10.22 -19.72
CA ARG A 726 35.65 -10.63 -21.05
C ARG A 726 34.51 -11.00 -21.98
N LEU A 727 33.43 -11.60 -21.48
CA LEU A 727 32.21 -11.89 -22.24
C LEU A 727 31.51 -10.59 -22.65
N THR A 728 31.35 -9.65 -21.72
CA THR A 728 30.79 -8.32 -21.99
C THR A 728 31.63 -7.54 -23.01
N LEU A 729 32.96 -7.53 -22.86
CA LEU A 729 33.86 -6.90 -23.83
C LEU A 729 33.88 -7.61 -25.19
N HIS A 730 33.80 -8.95 -25.22
CA HIS A 730 33.76 -9.72 -26.46
C HIS A 730 32.50 -9.44 -27.27
N LEU A 731 31.33 -9.42 -26.61
CA LEU A 731 30.03 -9.11 -27.22
C LEU A 731 29.94 -7.68 -27.75
N VAL A 732 30.55 -6.71 -27.05
CA VAL A 732 30.65 -5.31 -27.51
C VAL A 732 31.64 -5.15 -28.67
N SER A 733 32.67 -6.00 -28.76
CA SER A 733 33.72 -5.90 -29.78
C SER A 733 33.40 -6.56 -31.13
N GLN A 734 32.32 -7.36 -31.22
CA GLN A 734 31.94 -8.06 -32.45
C GLN A 734 31.10 -7.13 -33.37
N PRO A 735 31.63 -6.68 -34.52
CA PRO A 735 30.99 -5.65 -35.34
C PRO A 735 29.66 -6.10 -35.99
N LYS A 736 29.42 -7.41 -36.08
CA LYS A 736 28.13 -7.97 -36.53
C LYS A 736 27.08 -8.01 -35.43
N ILE A 737 27.48 -8.08 -34.16
CA ILE A 737 26.56 -8.13 -33.01
C ILE A 737 26.23 -6.71 -32.55
N ALA A 738 27.18 -5.77 -32.65
CA ALA A 738 26.97 -4.35 -32.38
C ALA A 738 25.85 -3.70 -33.23
N SER A 739 25.61 -4.18 -34.46
CA SER A 739 24.51 -3.71 -35.30
C SER A 739 23.13 -4.30 -34.94
N TYR A 740 23.08 -5.42 -34.21
CA TYR A 740 21.84 -6.00 -33.70
C TYR A 740 21.54 -5.54 -32.26
N LEU A 741 22.57 -5.20 -31.48
CA LEU A 741 22.47 -4.74 -30.09
C LEU A 741 21.86 -3.34 -29.93
N THR A 742 21.89 -2.49 -30.97
CA THR A 742 21.20 -1.20 -30.96
C THR A 742 19.68 -1.31 -31.10
N VAL A 743 19.13 -2.51 -31.34
CA VAL A 743 17.70 -2.71 -31.64
C VAL A 743 16.97 -3.60 -30.62
N LEU A 744 17.66 -4.27 -29.69
CA LEU A 744 17.02 -5.26 -28.79
C LEU A 744 17.37 -5.05 -27.29
N PRO A 745 16.55 -4.25 -26.55
CA PRO A 745 16.72 -4.01 -25.12
C PRO A 745 16.54 -5.26 -24.23
N SER A 746 15.82 -6.29 -24.68
CA SER A 746 15.40 -7.41 -23.81
C SER A 746 16.48 -8.45 -23.49
N PHE A 747 17.53 -8.58 -24.33
CA PHE A 747 18.63 -9.52 -24.10
C PHE A 747 19.58 -9.03 -22.99
N GLN A 748 19.86 -7.73 -22.96
CA GLN A 748 20.63 -7.10 -21.88
C GLN A 748 19.93 -7.25 -20.53
N VAL A 749 18.60 -7.14 -20.52
CA VAL A 749 17.78 -7.19 -19.29
C VAL A 749 17.87 -8.53 -18.57
N ARG A 750 17.86 -9.67 -19.30
CA ARG A 750 17.93 -10.99 -18.65
C ARG A 750 19.34 -11.38 -18.21
N LEU A 751 20.37 -10.95 -18.94
CA LEU A 751 21.76 -11.14 -18.53
C LEU A 751 22.07 -10.27 -17.30
N ILE A 752 21.57 -9.03 -17.29
CA ILE A 752 21.61 -8.13 -16.13
C ILE A 752 20.80 -8.73 -14.98
N PHE A 753 19.62 -9.31 -15.22
CA PHE A 753 18.80 -9.92 -14.18
C PHE A 753 19.45 -11.16 -13.55
N ILE A 754 20.05 -12.06 -14.35
CA ILE A 754 20.77 -13.22 -13.82
C ILE A 754 22.07 -12.79 -13.12
N SER A 755 22.76 -11.76 -13.62
CA SER A 755 23.95 -11.19 -12.98
C SER A 755 23.60 -10.44 -11.70
N LEU A 756 22.46 -9.73 -11.65
CA LEU A 756 21.90 -9.13 -10.45
C LEU A 756 21.51 -10.24 -9.49
N LEU A 757 20.70 -11.23 -9.89
CA LEU A 757 20.30 -12.35 -9.04
C LEU A 757 21.51 -13.06 -8.43
N LEU A 758 22.55 -13.31 -9.23
CA LEU A 758 23.83 -13.86 -8.78
C LEU A 758 24.57 -12.95 -7.80
N PHE A 759 24.53 -11.64 -8.03
CA PHE A 759 25.15 -10.63 -7.19
C PHE A 759 24.37 -10.44 -5.89
N THR A 760 23.04 -10.33 -5.93
CA THR A 760 22.14 -10.24 -4.78
C THR A 760 22.20 -11.51 -3.94
N GLN A 761 22.21 -12.70 -4.54
CA GLN A 761 22.35 -13.96 -3.79
C GLN A 761 23.74 -14.11 -3.15
N ARG A 762 24.82 -13.72 -3.85
CA ARG A 762 26.17 -13.70 -3.25
C ARG A 762 26.30 -12.65 -2.17
N SER A 763 25.72 -11.47 -2.38
CA SER A 763 25.65 -10.39 -1.40
C SER A 763 24.85 -10.86 -0.19
N LEU A 764 23.73 -11.53 -0.37
CA LEU A 764 22.91 -12.06 0.73
C LEU A 764 23.61 -13.15 1.53
N VAL A 765 24.26 -14.13 0.89
CA VAL A 765 25.08 -15.14 1.61
C VAL A 765 26.24 -14.46 2.34
N GLY A 766 26.94 -13.54 1.65
CA GLY A 766 28.00 -12.74 2.25
C GLY A 766 27.51 -11.92 3.43
N CYS A 767 26.34 -11.30 3.34
CA CYS A 767 25.69 -10.55 4.41
C CYS A 767 25.33 -11.47 5.58
N ILE A 768 24.78 -12.66 5.34
CA ILE A 768 24.45 -13.63 6.39
C ILE A 768 25.72 -14.10 7.11
N GLU A 769 26.76 -14.46 6.36
CA GLU A 769 28.04 -14.91 6.91
C GLU A 769 28.80 -13.78 7.61
N GLU A 770 28.82 -12.58 7.02
CA GLU A 770 29.40 -11.38 7.61
C GLU A 770 28.65 -11.01 8.89
N PHE A 771 27.33 -11.01 8.86
CA PHE A 771 26.47 -10.77 10.01
C PHE A 771 26.78 -11.76 11.13
N TYR A 772 26.75 -13.06 10.85
CA TYR A 772 27.14 -14.08 11.82
C TYR A 772 28.58 -13.90 12.33
N SER A 773 29.52 -13.54 11.45
CA SER A 773 30.92 -13.28 11.84
C SER A 773 31.06 -12.05 12.75
N ARG A 774 30.28 -10.98 12.52
CA ARG A 774 30.27 -9.77 13.36
C ARG A 774 29.74 -10.08 14.76
N PHE A 775 28.77 -10.99 14.87
CA PHE A 775 28.24 -11.44 16.16
C PHE A 775 29.15 -12.45 16.87
N THR A 776 29.80 -13.37 16.14
CA THR A 776 30.54 -14.49 16.75
C THR A 776 32.05 -14.30 16.82
N SER A 777 32.62 -13.32 16.13
CA SER A 777 34.07 -13.10 16.10
C SER A 777 34.59 -12.79 17.51
N PRO A 778 35.42 -13.68 18.09
CA PRO A 778 35.96 -13.51 19.43
C PRO A 778 37.15 -12.55 19.38
N THR A 779 36.92 -11.29 19.01
CA THR A 779 37.96 -10.26 19.06
C THR A 779 38.11 -9.72 20.49
N GLY A 780 38.64 -10.59 21.35
CA GLY A 780 39.52 -10.20 22.46
C GLY A 780 38.85 -9.98 23.82
N HIS A 781 39.09 -10.91 24.74
CA HIS A 781 38.92 -10.77 26.18
C HIS A 781 39.46 -9.42 26.71
N ARG A 782 38.59 -8.42 26.83
CA ARG A 782 38.60 -7.47 27.93
C ARG A 782 37.20 -7.41 28.50
N PRO A 783 37.05 -7.42 29.84
CA PRO A 783 35.74 -7.35 30.46
C PRO A 783 35.01 -6.10 29.96
N ILE A 784 33.80 -6.30 29.48
CA ILE A 784 32.89 -5.25 29.00
C ILE A 784 32.48 -4.42 30.21
N THR A 785 33.31 -3.44 30.57
CA THR A 785 32.90 -2.33 31.42
C THR A 785 32.54 -1.15 30.51
N ASN A 786 31.27 -1.11 30.11
CA ASN A 786 30.45 0.07 29.88
C ASN A 786 30.90 1.23 28.94
N LYS A 787 31.93 1.10 28.07
CA LYS A 787 32.36 2.28 27.27
C LYS A 787 32.82 2.08 25.82
N ARG A 788 32.63 0.92 25.18
CA ARG A 788 33.29 0.68 23.87
C ARG A 788 32.41 0.37 22.65
N TRP A 789 31.13 0.68 22.71
CA TRP A 789 30.29 0.88 21.50
C TRP A 789 30.25 2.36 21.06
N TYR A 790 30.90 3.28 21.79
CA TYR A 790 30.92 4.73 21.50
C TYR A 790 31.99 5.17 20.48
N GLY A 791 32.55 4.27 19.67
CA GLY A 791 33.61 4.59 18.72
C GLY A 791 33.21 4.33 17.27
N GLU A 792 32.99 5.41 16.52
CA GLU A 792 33.05 5.51 15.06
C GLU A 792 32.02 4.70 14.23
N ALA A 793 30.91 5.39 13.90
CA ALA A 793 30.20 5.38 12.60
C ALA A 793 29.73 4.08 11.93
N GLU A 794 29.86 2.90 12.54
CA GLU A 794 29.18 1.68 12.09
C GLU A 794 28.09 1.29 13.10
N VAL A 795 27.00 2.05 13.11
CA VAL A 795 25.69 1.49 13.46
C VAL A 795 25.44 0.33 12.48
N LEU A 796 24.66 -0.69 12.84
CA LEU A 796 24.17 -1.76 11.94
C LEU A 796 23.29 -1.19 10.81
N SER A 797 23.82 -0.22 10.07
CA SER A 797 23.30 0.33 8.83
C SER A 797 23.76 -0.62 7.76
N PHE A 798 22.88 -1.51 7.34
CA PHE A 798 23.06 -2.19 6.07
C PHE A 798 23.39 -1.14 4.98
N CYS A 799 24.28 -1.46 4.03
CA CYS A 799 24.41 -0.69 2.79
C CYS A 799 23.08 -0.63 2.01
N THR A 800 22.10 -1.49 2.34
CA THR A 800 20.75 -1.40 1.79
C THR A 800 19.98 -0.17 2.26
N ILE A 801 20.24 0.42 3.44
CA ILE A 801 19.53 1.65 3.87
C ILE A 801 20.10 2.87 3.16
N GLU A 802 21.42 2.90 2.92
CA GLU A 802 22.05 4.00 2.18
C GLU A 802 21.73 3.93 0.68
N GLU A 803 21.68 2.72 0.12
CA GLU A 803 21.20 2.48 -1.24
C GLU A 803 19.69 2.67 -1.33
N ALA A 804 18.88 2.27 -0.34
CA ALA A 804 17.44 2.49 -0.31
C ALA A 804 17.06 3.94 -0.07
N ASP A 805 17.83 4.75 0.66
CA ASP A 805 17.62 6.20 0.75
C ASP A 805 17.89 6.87 -0.60
N GLU A 806 18.93 6.43 -1.33
CA GLU A 806 19.18 6.85 -2.72
C GLU A 806 18.12 6.30 -3.70
N LEU A 807 17.62 5.08 -3.48
CA LEU A 807 16.54 4.45 -4.25
C LEU A 807 15.19 5.12 -3.96
N LEU A 808 14.89 5.49 -2.72
CA LEU A 808 13.67 6.19 -2.30
C LEU A 808 13.65 7.61 -2.82
N LEU A 809 14.82 8.28 -2.86
CA LEU A 809 14.98 9.58 -3.50
C LEU A 809 14.84 9.49 -5.04
N SER A 810 15.17 8.36 -5.66
CA SER A 810 15.10 8.15 -7.12
C SER A 810 13.82 7.48 -7.65
N ILE A 811 13.07 6.73 -6.83
CA ILE A 811 11.91 5.92 -7.26
C ILE A 811 10.54 6.59 -6.99
N GLY A 812 10.40 7.58 -6.09
CA GLY A 812 9.17 8.37 -6.12
C GLY A 812 8.77 9.19 -4.88
N GLY A 813 8.30 10.41 -5.15
CA GLY A 813 6.91 10.81 -4.84
C GLY A 813 6.41 10.94 -3.40
N ALA A 814 7.11 10.48 -2.37
CA ALA A 814 6.57 10.51 -1.01
C ALA A 814 6.96 11.78 -0.21
N GLN A 815 6.43 12.95 -0.61
CA GLN A 815 6.08 13.95 0.42
C GLN A 815 4.77 13.49 1.10
N THR A 816 4.81 12.37 1.81
CA THR A 816 3.61 11.77 2.43
C THR A 816 3.22 12.44 3.75
N SER A 817 4.07 13.30 4.31
CA SER A 817 3.73 14.08 5.50
C SER A 817 3.99 15.57 5.26
N ARG A 818 3.03 16.38 5.70
CA ARG A 818 3.17 17.83 5.77
C ARG A 818 4.39 18.14 6.64
N VAL A 819 5.24 19.05 6.16
CA VAL A 819 6.39 19.59 6.91
C VAL A 819 5.94 19.92 8.33
N PRO A 820 6.51 19.27 9.37
CA PRO A 820 6.11 19.53 10.74
C PRO A 820 6.26 21.01 11.09
N ASP A 821 5.20 21.63 11.63
CA ASP A 821 5.25 23.03 12.01
C ASP A 821 6.24 23.26 13.16
N VAL A 822 6.89 24.42 13.20
CA VAL A 822 7.75 24.84 14.33
C VAL A 822 6.94 24.77 15.64
N GLY A 823 7.50 24.11 16.66
CA GLY A 823 6.83 23.81 17.92
C GLY A 823 6.22 22.41 18.00
N THR A 824 6.19 21.66 16.89
CA THR A 824 5.74 20.26 16.88
C THR A 824 6.78 19.35 17.53
N ASP A 825 6.32 18.38 18.33
CA ASP A 825 7.18 17.33 18.85
C ASP A 825 7.39 16.24 17.81
N ILE A 826 8.64 15.90 17.54
CA ILE A 826 9.01 14.77 16.69
C ILE A 826 9.70 13.67 17.51
N ASP A 827 9.42 12.44 17.13
CA ASP A 827 10.20 11.26 17.54
C ASP A 827 11.37 11.14 16.56
N PHE A 828 12.60 11.11 17.08
CA PHE A 828 13.80 11.03 16.26
C PHE A 828 14.40 9.60 16.21
N ARG A 829 13.70 8.59 16.77
CA ARG A 829 14.10 7.18 16.58
C ARG A 829 14.13 6.82 15.10
N GLY A 830 15.23 6.22 14.66
CA GLY A 830 15.47 5.89 13.25
C GLY A 830 15.92 7.08 12.38
N ARG A 831 16.02 8.30 12.92
CA ARG A 831 16.50 9.47 12.18
C ARG A 831 17.95 9.80 12.54
N LYS A 832 18.75 10.23 11.56
CA LYS A 832 20.13 10.68 11.80
C LYS A 832 20.10 11.99 12.58
N SER A 833 20.49 11.95 13.85
CA SER A 833 20.47 13.12 14.75
C SER A 833 21.84 13.39 15.38
N PHE A 834 22.20 14.66 15.47
CA PHE A 834 23.51 15.12 15.90
C PHE A 834 23.37 16.16 17.00
N PRO A 835 23.86 15.91 18.23
CA PRO A 835 23.81 16.89 19.31
C PRO A 835 24.68 18.09 18.99
N CYS A 836 24.10 19.28 19.08
CA CYS A 836 24.75 20.53 18.71
C CYS A 836 24.36 21.67 19.67
N SER A 837 24.98 22.83 19.48
CA SER A 837 24.69 24.04 20.23
C SER A 837 24.68 25.26 19.30
N LEU A 838 23.85 26.25 19.61
CA LEU A 838 23.80 27.49 18.83
C LEU A 838 25.00 28.38 19.15
N GLN A 839 25.61 28.97 18.12
CA GLN A 839 26.70 29.91 18.30
C GLN A 839 26.18 31.23 18.90
N THR A 840 26.34 31.42 20.22
CA THR A 840 25.97 32.67 20.89
C THR A 840 27.17 33.63 20.93
N ASN A 841 26.97 34.89 20.51
CA ASN A 841 28.02 35.93 20.38
C ASN A 841 28.58 36.47 21.72
N HIS A 842 28.37 35.78 22.84
CA HIS A 842 28.79 36.26 24.16
C HIS A 842 29.79 35.31 24.84
N LYS A 843 30.87 35.90 25.37
CA LYS A 843 32.04 35.28 26.05
C LYS A 843 31.72 34.41 27.28
N ARG A 844 30.47 33.97 27.48
CA ARG A 844 30.06 33.01 28.52
C ARG A 844 29.40 31.81 27.86
N ARG A 845 30.22 30.80 27.53
CA ARG A 845 29.79 29.46 27.13
C ARG A 845 29.00 28.79 28.28
N ARG A 846 27.71 29.05 28.40
CA ARG A 846 26.79 28.04 28.92
C ARG A 846 26.32 27.26 27.70
N ALA A 847 26.79 26.02 27.58
CA ALA A 847 26.26 25.12 26.57
C ALA A 847 24.76 24.95 26.85
N ASP A 848 23.92 25.45 25.94
CA ASP A 848 22.49 25.12 25.95
C ASP A 848 22.39 23.63 25.69
N LYS A 849 22.30 22.86 26.78
CA LYS A 849 22.19 21.41 26.73
C LYS A 849 20.85 21.06 26.11
N GLY A 850 20.87 20.25 25.06
CA GLY A 850 19.68 19.63 24.48
C GLY A 850 19.20 20.21 23.16
N ILE A 851 20.05 20.86 22.36
CA ILE A 851 19.74 21.11 20.94
C ILE A 851 20.29 19.94 20.12
N ILE A 852 19.49 19.44 19.19
CA ILE A 852 19.88 18.42 18.22
C ILE A 852 19.58 18.92 16.80
N LEU A 853 20.45 18.56 15.87
CA LEU A 853 20.20 18.66 14.44
C LEU A 853 19.73 17.28 13.96
N VAL A 854 18.52 17.18 13.43
CA VAL A 854 18.03 15.99 12.74
C VAL A 854 18.18 16.24 11.24
N VAL A 855 18.82 15.32 10.52
CA VAL A 855 19.04 15.41 9.08
C VAL A 855 18.19 14.33 8.41
N ASP A 856 17.15 14.74 7.70
CA ASP A 856 16.28 13.87 6.91
C ASP A 856 16.55 14.07 5.39
N PRO A 857 16.12 13.13 4.52
CA PRO A 857 16.39 13.21 3.07
C PRO A 857 15.80 14.42 2.34
N SER A 858 14.80 15.10 2.92
CA SER A 858 14.15 16.28 2.31
C SER A 858 14.38 17.58 3.09
N GLU A 859 14.64 17.51 4.38
CA GLU A 859 14.66 18.66 5.29
C GLU A 859 15.63 18.44 6.44
N ILE A 860 16.12 19.53 7.04
CA ILE A 860 16.82 19.48 8.33
C ILE A 860 16.00 20.15 9.42
N PHE A 861 15.93 19.49 10.58
CA PHE A 861 15.23 19.99 11.75
C PHE A 861 16.24 20.39 12.82
N ILE A 862 16.08 21.60 13.36
CA ILE A 862 16.75 22.00 14.60
C ILE A 862 15.74 21.82 15.70
N ALA A 863 15.97 20.90 16.62
CA ALA A 863 15.00 20.56 17.65
C ALA A 863 15.62 20.62 19.06
N ARG A 864 14.78 20.84 20.07
CA ARG A 864 15.15 20.82 21.48
C ARG A 864 14.69 19.52 22.12
N CYS A 865 15.60 18.73 22.66
CA CYS A 865 15.26 17.53 23.42
C CYS A 865 14.39 17.85 24.63
N LYS A 866 13.30 17.12 24.79
CA LYS A 866 12.54 17.09 26.05
C LYS A 866 13.26 16.20 27.06
N LYS A 867 12.76 16.17 28.30
CA LYS A 867 13.26 15.26 29.35
C LYS A 867 13.07 13.78 28.96
N ASP A 868 12.11 13.50 28.08
CA ASP A 868 11.91 12.19 27.48
C ASP A 868 12.97 11.96 26.39
N VAL A 869 13.75 10.88 26.53
CA VAL A 869 15.02 10.67 25.81
C VAL A 869 14.88 10.69 24.28
N ASN A 870 13.68 10.42 23.74
CA ASN A 870 13.46 10.23 22.30
C ASN A 870 12.53 11.26 21.64
N ARG A 871 12.12 12.32 22.34
CA ARG A 871 11.22 13.35 21.78
C ARG A 871 11.83 14.74 21.80
N CYS A 872 11.71 15.44 20.68
CA CYS A 872 12.28 16.78 20.50
C CYS A 872 11.24 17.74 19.93
N THR A 873 11.20 18.96 20.46
CA THR A 873 10.36 20.03 19.92
C THR A 873 11.11 20.76 18.82
N ILE A 874 10.55 20.82 17.61
CA ILE A 874 11.15 21.52 16.48
C ILE A 874 11.22 23.01 16.78
N LEU A 875 12.41 23.58 16.63
CA LEU A 875 12.67 25.01 16.76
C LEU A 875 12.80 25.70 15.39
N ALA A 876 13.31 24.99 14.38
CA ALA A 876 13.38 25.47 13.01
C ALA A 876 13.38 24.29 12.03
N VAL A 877 12.82 24.51 10.85
CA VAL A 877 12.86 23.59 9.71
C VAL A 877 13.51 24.31 8.55
N VAL A 878 14.46 23.64 7.89
CA VAL A 878 15.13 24.14 6.69
C VAL A 878 15.01 23.07 5.61
N PRO A 879 14.22 23.30 4.54
CA PRO A 879 14.17 22.36 3.42
C PRO A 879 15.55 22.25 2.76
N LEU A 880 15.99 21.04 2.43
CA LEU A 880 17.30 20.81 1.78
C LEU A 880 17.39 21.54 0.43
N SER A 881 16.27 21.64 -0.29
CA SER A 881 16.16 22.39 -1.54
C SER A 881 16.42 23.90 -1.39
N THR A 882 16.39 24.43 -0.17
CA THR A 882 16.72 25.83 0.12
C THR A 882 18.16 26.01 0.60
N ILE A 883 18.96 24.97 0.75
CA ILE A 883 20.36 25.15 1.16
C ILE A 883 21.17 25.60 -0.07
N ILE A 884 21.75 26.79 0.00
CA ILE A 884 22.65 27.33 -1.04
C ILE A 884 24.06 26.76 -0.86
N ALA A 885 24.52 26.67 0.39
CA ALA A 885 25.85 26.19 0.71
C ALA A 885 25.93 25.70 2.16
N SER A 886 26.79 24.70 2.37
CA SER A 886 27.18 24.20 3.70
C SER A 886 28.71 24.25 3.83
N ALA A 887 29.23 24.59 5.01
CA ALA A 887 30.67 24.62 5.27
C ALA A 887 30.99 24.29 6.73
N ALA A 888 31.92 23.37 6.95
CA ALA A 888 32.45 23.04 8.28
C ALA A 888 33.75 23.81 8.52
N ALA A 889 33.78 24.62 9.59
CA ALA A 889 34.91 25.41 10.04
C ALA A 889 35.28 25.02 11.49
N GLY A 890 36.15 24.01 11.63
CA GLY A 890 36.45 23.42 12.94
C GLY A 890 35.22 22.73 13.51
N GLU A 891 34.85 23.01 14.76
CA GLU A 891 33.66 22.44 15.42
C GLU A 891 32.35 23.09 14.95
N ILE A 892 32.39 24.06 14.03
CA ILE A 892 31.22 24.83 13.61
C ILE A 892 30.80 24.42 12.21
N LEU A 893 29.52 24.13 12.01
CA LEU A 893 28.89 24.01 10.70
C LEU A 893 28.12 25.29 10.41
N HIS A 894 28.40 25.87 9.25
CA HIS A 894 27.65 26.99 8.69
C HIS A 894 26.77 26.46 7.55
N VAL A 895 25.47 26.76 7.61
CA VAL A 895 24.52 26.48 6.54
C VAL A 895 23.92 27.81 6.09
N VAL A 896 23.92 28.05 4.78
CA VAL A 896 23.39 29.26 4.16
C VAL A 896 22.18 28.88 3.33
N CYS A 897 21.06 29.54 3.60
CA CYS A 897 19.79 29.39 2.89
C CYS A 897 19.35 30.77 2.39
N PRO A 898 18.61 30.88 1.27
CA PRO A 898 18.00 32.14 0.90
C PRO A 898 17.03 32.52 2.02
N MET A 899 16.94 33.82 2.30
CA MET A 899 15.88 34.36 3.14
C MET A 899 14.54 34.04 2.46
N ALA A 900 13.98 32.86 2.71
CA ALA A 900 12.56 32.66 2.55
C ALA A 900 11.90 33.67 3.49
N GLU A 901 10.80 34.29 3.05
CA GLU A 901 9.92 35.05 3.94
C GLU A 901 9.37 34.06 4.97
N VAL A 902 10.17 33.74 6.00
CA VAL A 902 9.74 32.91 7.11
C VAL A 902 8.65 33.71 7.78
N SER A 903 7.42 33.27 7.55
CA SER A 903 6.21 33.82 8.13
C SER A 903 6.41 33.85 9.64
N THR A 904 6.69 35.05 10.16
CA THR A 904 6.79 35.34 11.58
C THR A 904 5.38 35.34 12.18
N ALA A 905 4.69 34.21 12.09
CA ALA A 905 3.34 34.02 12.64
C ALA A 905 3.35 33.93 14.18
N THR A 906 4.52 33.76 14.79
CA THR A 906 4.70 33.79 16.24
C THR A 906 5.82 34.77 16.56
N GLY A 907 5.51 35.94 17.13
CA GLY A 907 6.41 37.07 17.39
C GLY A 907 7.54 36.83 18.41
N ALA A 908 8.28 35.73 18.28
CA ALA A 908 9.53 35.48 18.98
C ALA A 908 10.69 35.96 18.09
N GLU A 909 11.25 37.12 18.42
CA GLU A 909 12.35 37.77 17.67
C GLU A 909 13.69 37.01 17.72
N ASP A 910 13.79 35.86 18.41
CA ASP A 910 15.00 35.04 18.49
C ASP A 910 15.04 33.95 17.39
N GLY A 911 15.04 34.40 16.13
CA GLY A 911 15.22 33.52 14.98
C GLY A 911 16.55 32.78 15.04
N ILE A 912 16.49 31.44 15.01
CA ILE A 912 17.67 30.56 14.95
C ILE A 912 18.46 30.79 13.64
N LEU A 913 17.75 31.07 12.54
CA LEU A 913 18.35 31.57 11.31
C LEU A 913 18.49 33.08 11.37
N LYS A 914 19.73 33.57 11.29
CA LYS A 914 20.03 35.01 11.22
C LYS A 914 20.47 35.36 9.81
N ASP A 915 19.68 36.17 9.12
CA ASP A 915 19.94 36.58 7.74
C ASP A 915 20.15 35.40 6.77
N GLY A 916 19.33 34.35 6.91
CA GLY A 916 19.47 33.10 6.13
C GLY A 916 20.70 32.27 6.50
N ARG A 917 21.41 32.60 7.58
CA ARG A 917 22.59 31.87 8.05
C ARG A 917 22.26 31.11 9.33
N LEU A 918 22.56 29.82 9.30
CA LEU A 918 22.52 28.93 10.43
C LEU A 918 23.96 28.57 10.81
N SER A 919 24.29 28.65 12.11
CA SER A 919 25.62 28.29 12.61
C SER A 919 25.49 27.40 13.85
N LEU A 920 25.90 26.14 13.70
CA LEU A 920 25.79 25.09 14.71
C LEU A 920 27.18 24.67 15.18
N CYS A 921 27.39 24.61 16.49
CA CYS A 921 28.64 24.17 17.10
C CYS A 921 28.47 22.76 17.67
N PHE A 922 29.32 21.84 17.23
CA PHE A 922 29.33 20.43 17.60
C PHE A 922 30.41 20.15 18.66
N SER A 923 30.33 18.95 19.26
CA SER A 923 31.27 18.52 20.29
C SER A 923 32.69 18.24 19.78
N SER A 924 32.85 18.06 18.47
CA SER A 924 34.14 17.78 17.82
C SER A 924 34.13 18.23 16.35
N VAL A 925 35.33 18.42 15.80
CA VAL A 925 35.54 18.71 14.37
C VAL A 925 35.09 17.55 13.49
N THR A 926 35.29 16.31 13.91
CA THR A 926 34.85 15.12 13.16
C THR A 926 33.32 15.10 13.00
N MET A 927 32.59 15.51 14.02
CA MET A 927 31.13 15.55 13.98
C MET A 927 30.60 16.63 13.04
N SER A 928 31.19 17.83 13.02
CA SER A 928 30.78 18.88 12.07
C SER A 928 31.08 18.49 10.61
N ILE A 929 32.19 17.79 10.36
CA ILE A 929 32.54 17.25 9.04
C ILE A 929 31.55 16.15 8.63
N SER A 930 31.27 15.19 9.51
CA SER A 930 30.32 14.11 9.21
C SER A 930 28.91 14.63 8.92
N VAL A 931 28.44 15.64 9.65
CA VAL A 931 27.15 16.29 9.38
C VAL A 931 27.17 16.98 8.01
N LYS A 932 28.27 17.67 7.66
CA LYS A 932 28.43 18.29 6.35
C LYS A 932 28.38 17.26 5.23
N GLU A 933 29.07 16.13 5.38
CA GLU A 933 29.07 15.05 4.38
C GLU A 933 27.66 14.48 4.16
N HIS A 934 26.88 14.29 5.23
CA HIS A 934 25.48 13.88 5.11
C HIS A 934 24.62 14.92 4.40
N LEU A 935 24.78 16.20 4.73
CA LEU A 935 24.08 17.29 4.04
C LEU A 935 24.44 17.34 2.57
N ASP A 936 25.73 17.28 2.23
CA ASP A 936 26.20 17.31 0.85
C ASP A 936 25.68 16.10 0.06
N LYS A 937 25.64 14.89 0.67
CA LYS A 937 25.06 13.68 0.06
C LYS A 937 23.58 13.87 -0.26
N TYR A 938 22.78 14.34 0.70
CA TYR A 938 21.34 14.54 0.47
C TYR A 938 21.05 15.70 -0.49
N CYS A 939 21.83 16.79 -0.45
CA CYS A 939 21.73 17.87 -1.44
C CYS A 939 22.04 17.36 -2.86
N ALA A 940 23.11 16.57 -3.04
CA ALA A 940 23.46 15.98 -4.33
C ALA A 940 22.37 15.02 -4.85
N ALA A 941 21.80 14.19 -3.98
CA ALA A 941 20.70 13.32 -4.35
C ALA A 941 19.43 14.11 -4.77
N LEU A 942 19.14 15.23 -4.09
CA LEU A 942 18.03 16.11 -4.42
C LEU A 942 18.27 16.88 -5.74
N GLU A 943 19.51 17.29 -6.01
CA GLU A 943 19.91 17.88 -7.31
C GLU A 943 19.78 16.87 -8.46
N ASN A 944 20.26 15.64 -8.26
CA ASN A 944 20.13 14.56 -9.24
C ASN A 944 18.65 14.26 -9.55
N ARG A 945 17.79 14.25 -8.52
CA ARG A 945 16.34 14.10 -8.71
C ARG A 945 15.74 15.27 -9.50
N ALA A 946 16.09 16.51 -9.16
CA ALA A 946 15.59 17.68 -9.89
C ALA A 946 16.02 17.65 -11.37
N ALA A 947 17.19 17.10 -11.68
CA ALA A 947 17.63 16.86 -13.05
C ALA A 947 16.78 15.77 -13.74
N MET A 948 16.45 14.68 -13.05
CA MET A 948 15.58 13.62 -13.59
C MET A 948 14.16 14.13 -13.89
N ASP A 949 13.57 14.95 -13.01
CA ASP A 949 12.25 15.55 -13.23
C ASP A 949 12.24 16.44 -14.49
N ILE A 950 13.35 17.12 -14.80
CA ILE A 950 13.50 17.92 -16.02
C ILE A 950 13.57 17.01 -17.27
N ASP A 951 14.29 15.90 -17.21
CA ASP A 951 14.38 14.96 -18.32
C ASP A 951 13.04 14.26 -18.60
N GLU A 952 12.30 13.86 -17.55
CA GLU A 952 10.94 13.33 -17.68
C GLU A 952 9.97 14.39 -18.26
N LEU A 953 10.11 15.65 -17.83
CA LEU A 953 9.32 16.75 -18.37
C LEU A 953 9.65 17.01 -19.86
N LEU A 954 10.93 16.96 -20.23
CA LEU A 954 11.39 17.08 -21.61
C LEU A 954 10.91 15.90 -22.47
N GLU A 955 10.88 14.69 -21.93
CA GLU A 955 10.34 13.51 -22.60
C GLU A 955 8.83 13.64 -22.83
N LYS A 956 8.06 14.10 -21.84
CA LYS A 956 6.64 14.43 -22.00
C LYS A 956 6.43 15.53 -23.04
N CYS A 957 7.27 16.57 -23.05
CA CYS A 957 7.23 17.61 -24.08
C CYS A 957 7.51 17.05 -25.49
N LEU A 958 8.46 16.13 -25.61
CA LEU A 958 8.77 15.44 -26.88
C LEU A 958 7.65 14.50 -27.31
N GLU A 959 7.00 13.81 -26.37
CA GLU A 959 5.85 12.94 -26.64
C GLU A 959 4.64 13.76 -27.13
N VAL A 960 4.36 14.90 -26.50
CA VAL A 960 3.36 15.87 -26.96
C VAL A 960 3.73 16.43 -28.33
N GLY A 961 5.00 16.78 -28.56
CA GLY A 961 5.50 17.22 -29.86
C GLY A 961 5.31 16.17 -30.96
N ASN A 962 5.56 14.90 -30.66
CA ASN A 962 5.35 13.78 -31.58
C ASN A 962 3.86 13.51 -31.85
N LYS A 963 3.00 13.65 -30.84
CA LYS A 963 1.53 13.59 -31.01
C LYS A 963 1.05 14.69 -31.95
N ILE A 964 1.59 15.91 -31.84
CA ILE A 964 1.29 17.04 -32.74
C ILE A 964 1.75 16.76 -34.19
N LEU A 965 2.96 16.22 -34.36
CA LEU A 965 3.50 15.88 -35.68
C LEU A 965 2.69 14.75 -36.35
N ASN A 966 2.30 13.73 -35.59
CA ASN A 966 1.48 12.62 -36.08
C ASN A 966 0.04 13.06 -36.40
N ALA A 967 -0.54 13.98 -35.61
CA ALA A 967 -1.84 14.58 -35.89
C ALA A 967 -1.83 15.39 -37.20
N LYS A 968 -0.72 16.11 -37.49
CA LYS A 968 -0.51 16.83 -38.76
C LYS A 968 -0.38 15.89 -39.97
N SER A 969 0.15 14.69 -39.78
CA SER A 969 0.28 13.68 -40.84
C SER A 969 -1.05 13.00 -41.22
N GLN A 970 -2.06 13.02 -40.34
CA GLN A 970 -3.31 12.27 -40.53
C GLN A 970 -4.52 13.12 -40.95
N SER A 971 -4.43 14.46 -40.98
CA SER A 971 -5.59 15.31 -41.30
C SER A 971 -5.61 15.80 -42.76
N SER A 972 -6.60 15.32 -43.53
CA SER A 972 -6.97 15.90 -44.83
C SER A 972 -7.73 17.23 -44.66
N SER A 973 -7.68 18.04 -45.72
CA SER A 973 -7.60 19.51 -45.73
C SER A 973 -8.79 20.35 -45.24
N ARG A 974 -9.74 19.83 -44.45
CA ARG A 974 -10.95 20.61 -44.07
C ARG A 974 -11.28 20.74 -42.58
N ARG A 975 -10.52 20.12 -41.67
CA ARG A 975 -10.65 20.30 -40.19
C ARG A 975 -9.39 20.90 -39.54
N ARG A 976 -8.67 21.75 -40.27
CA ARG A 976 -7.34 22.22 -39.87
C ARG A 976 -7.37 23.35 -38.84
N ILE A 977 -8.37 24.23 -38.89
CA ILE A 977 -8.34 25.49 -38.12
C ILE A 977 -8.82 25.30 -36.67
N VAL A 978 -9.91 24.54 -36.44
CA VAL A 978 -10.48 24.37 -35.09
C VAL A 978 -9.59 23.50 -34.18
N ARG A 979 -8.90 22.50 -34.75
CA ARG A 979 -7.99 21.64 -33.98
C ARG A 979 -6.63 22.27 -33.69
N GLU A 980 -6.18 23.21 -34.53
CA GLU A 980 -4.93 23.94 -34.30
C GLU A 980 -5.05 24.92 -33.11
N GLU A 981 -6.26 25.42 -32.79
CA GLU A 981 -6.49 26.25 -31.60
C GLU A 981 -6.58 25.42 -30.31
N GLU A 982 -7.26 24.27 -30.32
CA GLU A 982 -7.33 23.35 -29.16
C GLU A 982 -5.94 22.77 -28.82
N THR A 983 -5.16 22.35 -29.82
CA THR A 983 -3.81 21.81 -29.58
C THR A 983 -2.79 22.86 -29.15
N TRP A 984 -3.00 24.15 -29.46
CA TRP A 984 -2.18 25.23 -28.90
C TRP A 984 -2.56 25.52 -27.45
N ALA A 985 -3.83 25.44 -27.08
CA ALA A 985 -4.24 25.59 -25.68
C ALA A 985 -3.61 24.49 -24.80
N ASP A 986 -3.61 23.24 -25.28
CA ASP A 986 -3.00 22.11 -24.58
C ASP A 986 -1.46 22.25 -24.45
N PHE A 987 -0.77 22.78 -25.46
CA PHE A 987 0.68 23.03 -25.39
C PHE A 987 1.04 24.21 -24.48
N GLN A 988 0.17 25.23 -24.32
CA GLN A 988 0.41 26.31 -23.36
C GLN A 988 0.11 25.90 -21.91
N GLN A 989 -0.67 24.85 -21.72
CA GLN A 989 -1.09 24.35 -20.42
C GLN A 989 -0.14 23.28 -19.84
N ALA A 990 0.55 22.52 -20.70
CA ALA A 990 1.68 21.66 -20.36
C ALA A 990 2.96 22.48 -20.18
#